data_AF-A0A2Z5VGQ3-F1
#
_entry.id   AF-A0A2Z5VGQ3-F1
#
_cell.length_a   1.000
_cell.length_b   1.000
_cell.length_c   1.000
_cell.angle_alpha   90.00
_cell.angle_beta   90.00
_cell.angle_gamma   90.00
#
_symmetry.space_group_name_H-M   'P 1'
#
loop_
_entity.id
_entity.type
_entity.pdbx_description
1 polymer ?
#
loop_
_entity_poly.entity_id
_entity_poly.type
_entity_poly.pdbx_seq_one_letter_code
_entity_poly.pdbx_strand_id
1 'polypeptide(L)'
;MSEKQIFQTSNKKRWYAFSWMSRALIVGMIVAIACVVYTLGKIQVPPFPTINTYAPLTARSTARLKKSRQFKEFAVVKSELEKIKRDRELKHLKHLGNKNRINMGFYVSSWSNEVRQQSLSDLRRNIGHLDMVAMESFFTVPGQDTVVDKADTAALNVIHQYKRKALAQISNFSGNDFDGQTVRTILADPVRQQRFIDDILIKIKRNGFSGINIDFENLQLDDRKPLIDFMARIYQVFHSEGLLVSQDISPENDDYDPVSLQKYNDYIILMAYDQHSIESNAGAISHQVWVEKNLDALCSRVDADKVILALACYGYDWPVGRVGKTLTYDNAVILAHNYNATIHFDPASANLNFSYQDGTGMRHDVYFTDAATYFNLIRKADDWGLAGIALWRLGSEDARLWSFISKSLDHDDLAKEPFDFKSISNINVGGIQYIGDGEILDLVNSPAPGLVKFAYDSGTGMIQDQQYVKTPSNYVIKRFGERDNTVVLTFDDGPDPTYTPEVLEILKREHVPAAFFLVGVMAEKNMDLVRKEYQEGHELGNHTFFHPDMSTIGPNRVKFELNATRKIIECITGHSTILFRAPFNADAEPQTVAEILPVAQSRKENYINVGEYIDPNDWLPGRTADEIYNEVIKQRDNGNIILLHDAGGNREATIAALPRIIHYFKEHGYKFATVGDLMGKKRDELMPPVQNASDSGFSGSSNRLFLGTLFYGNIFLNLIFSIAIVLAIFRTVMIAYLAIRQKRKNKKEQSKLIADPRDKVSIIIPAYNEEVTVLATIKSLLHLDYPAYELIFVDDGSKDKTFEIVSKVYGDHPKVRLFTKPNGGKASALNYGIQQSNAAFVLCIDADTQLKTDALRMLVKYFNSDQIAAVAGSVKVGNVHNMLTHWQSIEYITSQNMDRRAFDLLNMISVVPGAIGAFRRSVIVEVGGFTTDTLAEDCDLTMRILKAGYTVRNSAEAIAFTEAPDTVKMLFKQRFRWSFGVLQSFWKNKDTLLNPKYGYFGMVGMPNILIFQIILPLFAPLADLFMLFSLVSGLFSLSEVNGISWTGIAGLFSLHNGFGQVIFYYFLFVFVDIFFAGIAFRMEGEKMKNLIYLFPQRFFWRQLMYFVLFKSVRKAIKGELNTWGTLKRTGGVKEVAMSE
;
A
#
# COMPACT_ATOMS: atom_id res chain seq x y z
N MET A 1 22.71 60.90 -11.19
CA MET A 1 22.23 59.54 -10.83
C MET A 1 22.81 58.56 -11.85
N SER A 2 22.97 57.27 -11.50
CA SER A 2 23.32 56.23 -12.48
C SER A 2 22.14 56.01 -13.44
N GLU A 3 22.37 56.09 -14.76
CA GLU A 3 21.36 55.68 -15.76
C GLU A 3 21.12 54.16 -15.77
N LYS A 4 22.02 53.39 -15.13
CA LYS A 4 21.95 51.93 -15.08
C LYS A 4 21.17 51.47 -13.87
N GLN A 5 20.18 50.59 -14.09
CA GLN A 5 19.42 49.92 -13.05
C GLN A 5 20.30 49.00 -12.20
N ILE A 6 19.88 48.74 -10.96
CA ILE A 6 20.49 47.73 -10.11
C ILE A 6 20.45 46.36 -10.81
N PHE A 7 21.58 45.66 -10.74
CA PHE A 7 21.97 44.46 -11.50
C PHE A 7 22.30 44.65 -12.99
N GLN A 8 21.96 45.75 -13.65
CA GLN A 8 22.22 45.92 -15.08
C GLN A 8 23.73 45.83 -15.40
N THR A 9 24.09 45.08 -16.44
CA THR A 9 25.47 45.04 -16.93
C THR A 9 25.53 44.68 -18.41
N SER A 10 26.55 45.18 -19.10
CA SER A 10 26.97 44.67 -20.42
C SER A 10 27.78 43.37 -20.32
N ASN A 11 28.28 43.02 -19.12
CA ASN A 11 29.21 41.92 -18.92
C ASN A 11 28.51 40.61 -18.53
N LYS A 12 28.51 39.63 -19.44
CA LYS A 12 27.91 38.31 -19.24
C LYS A 12 28.63 37.40 -18.23
N LYS A 13 29.77 37.80 -17.63
CA LYS A 13 30.54 36.98 -16.66
C LYS A 13 29.67 36.37 -15.55
N ARG A 14 28.74 37.14 -14.94
CA ARG A 14 27.81 36.61 -13.90
C ARG A 14 26.91 35.49 -14.42
N TRP A 15 26.34 35.66 -15.61
CA TRP A 15 25.53 34.63 -16.25
C TRP A 15 26.33 33.40 -16.65
N TYR A 16 27.55 33.58 -17.18
CA TYR A 16 28.41 32.45 -17.54
C TYR A 16 28.87 31.66 -16.31
N ALA A 17 29.30 32.34 -15.25
CA ALA A 17 29.67 31.68 -13.99
C ALA A 17 28.50 30.86 -13.42
N PHE A 18 27.30 31.47 -13.32
CA PHE A 18 26.09 30.75 -12.91
C PHE A 18 25.75 29.58 -13.84
N SER A 19 25.76 29.80 -15.17
CA SER A 19 25.42 28.74 -16.14
C SER A 19 26.39 27.57 -16.08
N TRP A 20 27.70 27.82 -15.94
CA TRP A 20 28.70 26.78 -15.79
C TRP A 20 28.59 26.06 -14.45
N MET A 21 28.36 26.77 -13.35
CA MET A 21 28.12 26.17 -12.04
C MET A 21 26.85 25.30 -12.03
N SER A 22 25.73 25.79 -12.57
CA SER A 22 24.50 25.00 -12.71
C SER A 22 24.69 23.79 -13.63
N ARG A 23 25.44 23.92 -14.73
CA ARG A 23 25.78 22.78 -15.59
C ARG A 23 26.65 21.76 -14.86
N ALA A 24 27.67 22.20 -14.11
CA ALA A 24 28.52 21.32 -13.32
C ALA A 24 27.72 20.57 -12.23
N LEU A 25 26.79 21.24 -11.55
CA LEU A 25 25.87 20.62 -10.59
C LEU A 25 24.92 19.61 -11.26
N ILE A 26 24.33 19.97 -12.40
CA ILE A 26 23.44 19.06 -13.17
C ILE A 26 24.23 17.85 -13.68
N VAL A 27 25.45 18.04 -14.21
CA VAL A 27 26.33 16.94 -14.65
C VAL A 27 26.74 16.08 -13.46
N GLY A 28 27.09 16.68 -12.32
CA GLY A 28 27.39 15.94 -11.08
C GLY A 28 26.20 15.08 -10.61
N MET A 29 24.98 15.63 -10.66
CA MET A 29 23.75 14.90 -10.34
C MET A 29 23.46 13.78 -11.36
N ILE A 30 23.63 14.02 -12.66
CA ILE A 30 23.47 13.00 -13.71
C ILE A 30 24.52 11.90 -13.56
N VAL A 31 25.78 12.24 -13.25
CA VAL A 31 26.85 11.28 -12.99
C VAL A 31 26.56 10.48 -11.72
N ALA A 32 26.07 11.11 -10.65
CA ALA A 32 25.63 10.40 -9.45
C ALA A 32 24.51 9.40 -9.77
N ILE A 33 23.44 9.84 -10.45
CA ILE A 33 22.33 8.97 -10.88
C ILE A 33 22.82 7.84 -11.80
N ALA A 34 23.69 8.14 -12.76
CA ALA A 34 24.27 7.13 -13.65
C ALA A 34 25.14 6.13 -12.87
N CYS A 35 25.88 6.57 -11.86
CA CYS A 35 26.58 5.68 -10.94
C CYS A 35 25.61 4.81 -10.13
N VAL A 36 24.47 5.33 -9.65
CA VAL A 36 23.43 4.53 -8.97
C VAL A 36 22.92 3.43 -9.89
N VAL A 37 22.47 3.80 -11.10
CA VAL A 37 21.91 2.86 -12.09
C VAL A 37 22.95 1.83 -12.52
N TYR A 38 24.19 2.25 -12.76
CA TYR A 38 25.30 1.35 -13.10
C TYR A 38 25.61 0.38 -11.96
N THR A 39 25.64 0.86 -10.72
CA THR A 39 25.92 0.06 -9.51
C THR A 39 24.85 -1.00 -9.27
N LEU A 40 23.58 -0.60 -9.31
CA LEU A 40 22.44 -1.51 -9.17
C LEU A 40 22.35 -2.49 -10.36
N GLY A 41 22.77 -2.08 -11.55
CA GLY A 41 22.84 -2.94 -12.74
C GLY A 41 24.04 -3.90 -12.80
N LYS A 42 25.05 -3.74 -11.93
CA LYS A 42 26.30 -4.53 -11.91
C LYS A 42 26.46 -5.44 -10.68
N ILE A 43 25.35 -5.87 -10.09
CA ILE A 43 25.41 -6.77 -8.93
C ILE A 43 25.87 -8.16 -9.41
N GLN A 44 27.05 -8.56 -8.94
CA GLN A 44 27.54 -9.92 -9.11
C GLN A 44 26.81 -10.79 -8.10
N VAL A 45 25.98 -11.69 -8.60
CA VAL A 45 25.30 -12.67 -7.75
C VAL A 45 26.38 -13.63 -7.20
N PRO A 46 26.49 -13.81 -5.87
CA PRO A 46 27.53 -14.67 -5.29
C PRO A 46 27.37 -16.12 -5.74
N PRO A 47 28.48 -16.87 -5.88
CA PRO A 47 28.43 -18.30 -6.18
C PRO A 47 27.75 -19.03 -5.03
N PHE A 48 26.75 -19.86 -5.36
CA PHE A 48 25.98 -20.59 -4.35
C PHE A 48 26.78 -21.83 -3.90
N PRO A 49 26.98 -22.07 -2.59
CA PRO A 49 27.74 -23.22 -2.12
C PRO A 49 26.99 -24.53 -2.41
N THR A 50 27.71 -25.60 -2.71
CA THR A 50 27.12 -26.94 -2.75
C THR A 50 26.65 -27.35 -1.36
N ILE A 51 25.33 -27.43 -1.19
CA ILE A 51 24.66 -28.00 -0.02
C ILE A 51 24.60 -29.52 -0.24
N ASN A 52 25.22 -30.31 0.64
CA ASN A 52 25.32 -31.75 0.45
C ASN A 52 24.01 -32.42 0.91
N THR A 53 23.27 -33.05 0.00
CA THR A 53 21.82 -33.27 0.17
C THR A 53 21.40 -34.57 0.86
N TYR A 54 22.35 -35.42 1.27
CA TYR A 54 22.11 -36.70 1.92
C TYR A 54 22.27 -36.61 3.45
N ALA A 55 21.18 -36.34 4.15
CA ALA A 55 21.03 -36.68 5.57
C ALA A 55 20.33 -38.05 5.68
N PRO A 56 20.85 -39.02 6.46
CA PRO A 56 20.15 -40.27 6.71
C PRO A 56 18.91 -40.02 7.58
N LEU A 57 17.81 -40.72 7.27
CA LEU A 57 16.57 -40.71 8.06
C LEU A 57 16.87 -41.00 9.54
N THR A 58 16.37 -40.15 10.44
CA THR A 58 16.61 -40.26 11.89
C THR A 58 15.95 -41.50 12.49
N ALA A 59 16.53 -42.01 13.58
CA ALA A 59 16.14 -43.28 14.20
C ALA A 59 14.67 -43.36 14.66
N ARG A 60 13.99 -42.21 14.84
CA ARG A 60 12.55 -42.12 15.15
C ARG A 60 11.66 -42.65 14.00
N SER A 61 12.08 -42.47 12.74
CA SER A 61 11.33 -42.96 11.57
C SER A 61 11.33 -44.50 11.47
N THR A 62 12.45 -45.13 11.82
CA THR A 62 12.64 -46.60 11.73
C THR A 62 11.87 -47.42 12.78
N ALA A 63 11.35 -46.80 13.85
CA ALA A 63 10.69 -47.52 14.94
C ALA A 63 9.25 -47.99 14.61
N ARG A 64 8.61 -47.42 13.58
CA ARG A 64 7.18 -47.65 13.28
C ARG A 64 6.91 -48.76 12.25
N LEU A 65 7.95 -49.44 11.76
CA LEU A 65 7.91 -50.32 10.57
C LEU A 65 8.05 -51.83 10.84
N LYS A 66 7.80 -52.30 12.07
CA LYS A 66 7.85 -53.74 12.41
C LYS A 66 6.64 -54.20 13.24
N LYS A 67 5.53 -54.55 12.59
CA LYS A 67 4.59 -55.65 12.95
C LYS A 67 3.35 -55.68 12.05
N SER A 68 3.33 -56.58 11.07
CA SER A 68 2.16 -57.43 10.79
C SER A 68 2.55 -58.62 9.89
N ARG A 69 1.98 -59.79 10.20
CA ARG A 69 1.61 -60.84 9.23
C ARG A 69 0.15 -60.51 8.83
N GLN A 70 -0.42 -60.94 7.71
CA GLN A 70 -0.36 -62.27 7.09
C GLN A 70 -0.82 -62.17 5.62
N PHE A 71 -0.83 -63.29 4.86
CA PHE A 71 -1.12 -63.33 3.42
C PHE A 71 -2.06 -64.50 3.09
N LYS A 72 -2.72 -64.46 1.91
CA LYS A 72 -3.72 -65.38 1.29
C LYS A 72 -5.16 -64.92 1.49
N GLU A 73 -6.09 -65.02 0.52
CA GLU A 73 -6.07 -65.38 -0.92
C GLU A 73 -7.31 -64.72 -1.58
N PHE A 74 -7.59 -64.68 -2.89
CA PHE A 74 -7.41 -65.66 -3.99
C PHE A 74 -7.21 -64.94 -5.35
N ALA A 75 -7.80 -65.40 -6.46
CA ALA A 75 -7.87 -64.70 -7.77
C ALA A 75 -9.22 -64.97 -8.47
N VAL A 76 -9.80 -63.98 -9.17
CA VAL A 76 -11.04 -64.14 -9.97
C VAL A 76 -10.91 -63.67 -11.42
N VAL A 77 -10.68 -64.65 -12.29
CA VAL A 77 -11.36 -64.87 -13.59
C VAL A 77 -11.58 -63.68 -14.55
N LYS A 78 -10.69 -63.59 -15.54
CA LYS A 78 -10.75 -62.70 -16.72
C LYS A 78 -11.89 -63.00 -17.74
N SER A 79 -12.75 -64.00 -17.52
CA SER A 79 -13.70 -64.48 -18.54
C SER A 79 -15.12 -63.89 -18.48
N GLU A 80 -15.48 -63.09 -17.47
CA GLU A 80 -16.81 -62.44 -17.42
C GLU A 80 -16.86 -61.11 -18.20
N LEU A 81 -15.76 -60.35 -18.24
CA LEU A 81 -15.67 -59.04 -18.89
C LEU A 81 -15.90 -59.08 -20.41
N GLU A 82 -15.45 -60.13 -21.09
CA GLU A 82 -15.67 -60.34 -22.55
C GLU A 82 -17.15 -60.55 -22.91
N LYS A 83 -17.95 -61.11 -21.99
CA LYS A 83 -19.35 -61.43 -22.24
C LYS A 83 -20.25 -60.19 -22.17
N ILE A 84 -20.01 -59.34 -21.18
CA ILE A 84 -20.74 -58.09 -20.96
C ILE A 84 -20.53 -57.08 -22.11
N LYS A 85 -19.33 -57.06 -22.71
CA LYS A 85 -19.01 -56.15 -23.82
C LYS A 85 -19.85 -56.41 -25.08
N ARG A 86 -20.20 -57.67 -25.38
CA ARG A 86 -21.04 -58.04 -26.54
C ARG A 86 -22.53 -57.74 -26.35
N ASP A 87 -23.04 -57.85 -25.13
CA ASP A 87 -24.48 -57.64 -24.86
C ASP A 87 -24.85 -56.13 -24.79
N ARG A 88 -23.87 -55.22 -24.66
CA ARG A 88 -24.09 -53.77 -24.51
C ARG A 88 -24.13 -52.97 -25.81
N GLU A 89 -23.51 -53.40 -26.91
CA GLU A 89 -23.47 -52.65 -28.19
C GLU A 89 -24.84 -52.51 -28.90
N LEU A 90 -25.92 -53.10 -28.36
CA LEU A 90 -27.23 -53.20 -29.02
C LEU A 90 -28.42 -52.60 -28.24
N LYS A 91 -28.20 -51.88 -27.12
CA LYS A 91 -29.30 -51.26 -26.34
C LYS A 91 -29.07 -49.77 -26.04
N HIS A 92 -29.40 -48.91 -27.00
CA HIS A 92 -29.78 -47.53 -26.69
C HIS A 92 -31.24 -47.49 -26.22
N LEU A 93 -31.44 -47.26 -24.92
CA LEU A 93 -32.75 -46.93 -24.36
C LEU A 93 -32.84 -45.41 -24.16
N LYS A 94 -33.81 -44.75 -24.80
CA LYS A 94 -34.13 -43.35 -24.50
C LYS A 94 -35.02 -43.28 -23.27
N HIS A 95 -34.54 -42.65 -22.20
CA HIS A 95 -35.29 -42.42 -20.97
C HIS A 95 -35.58 -40.92 -20.78
N LEU A 96 -36.74 -40.60 -20.23
CA LEU A 96 -37.21 -39.22 -20.02
C LEU A 96 -36.77 -38.71 -18.64
N GLY A 97 -35.46 -38.51 -18.47
CA GLY A 97 -34.86 -37.95 -17.25
C GLY A 97 -35.02 -36.42 -17.12
N ASN A 98 -34.86 -35.91 -15.90
CA ASN A 98 -34.86 -34.48 -15.60
C ASN A 98 -33.57 -33.82 -16.13
N LYS A 99 -33.69 -32.74 -16.90
CA LYS A 99 -32.53 -32.05 -17.50
C LYS A 99 -31.60 -31.35 -16.51
N ASN A 100 -32.01 -31.18 -15.25
CA ASN A 100 -31.21 -30.53 -14.22
C ASN A 100 -30.72 -31.56 -13.19
N ARG A 101 -29.59 -32.22 -13.50
CA ARG A 101 -28.87 -33.12 -12.58
C ARG A 101 -28.41 -32.39 -11.32
N ILE A 102 -28.53 -33.02 -10.16
CA ILE A 102 -27.97 -32.53 -8.89
C ILE A 102 -26.47 -32.82 -8.85
N ASN A 103 -25.66 -31.78 -8.65
CA ASN A 103 -24.24 -31.97 -8.32
C ASN A 103 -24.05 -31.90 -6.80
N MET A 104 -23.61 -33.02 -6.23
CA MET A 104 -23.41 -33.19 -4.79
C MET A 104 -21.91 -33.34 -4.46
N GLY A 105 -21.49 -32.82 -3.31
CA GLY A 105 -20.13 -33.03 -2.79
C GLY A 105 -20.17 -33.54 -1.36
N PHE A 106 -19.31 -34.50 -1.03
CA PHE A 106 -19.08 -34.91 0.35
C PHE A 106 -17.97 -34.07 0.99
N TYR A 107 -18.32 -33.38 2.07
CA TYR A 107 -17.43 -32.56 2.89
C TYR A 107 -17.05 -33.32 4.16
N VAL A 108 -15.75 -33.42 4.41
CA VAL A 108 -15.19 -34.19 5.53
C VAL A 108 -14.67 -33.24 6.61
N SER A 109 -15.20 -33.36 7.82
CA SER A 109 -14.98 -32.40 8.91
C SER A 109 -14.10 -32.97 10.04
N SER A 110 -14.13 -34.28 10.25
CA SER A 110 -13.63 -34.93 11.47
C SER A 110 -12.23 -35.54 11.34
N TRP A 111 -11.66 -35.50 10.14
CA TRP A 111 -10.33 -36.01 9.83
C TRP A 111 -9.23 -35.01 10.26
N SER A 112 -7.96 -35.26 9.91
CA SER A 112 -6.85 -34.37 10.24
C SER A 112 -7.09 -32.92 9.79
N ASN A 113 -6.56 -31.96 10.55
CA ASN A 113 -6.74 -30.53 10.26
C ASN A 113 -6.34 -30.17 8.82
N GLU A 114 -5.29 -30.78 8.28
CA GLU A 114 -4.86 -30.66 6.88
C GLU A 114 -5.99 -31.02 5.90
N VAL A 115 -6.56 -32.23 6.02
CA VAL A 115 -7.65 -32.73 5.17
C VAL A 115 -8.90 -31.86 5.31
N ARG A 116 -9.25 -31.46 6.53
CA ARG A 116 -10.38 -30.56 6.80
C ARG A 116 -10.20 -29.20 6.12
N GLN A 117 -9.01 -28.59 6.21
CA GLN A 117 -8.72 -27.30 5.57
C GLN A 117 -8.68 -27.43 4.04
N GLN A 118 -8.15 -28.54 3.51
CA GLN A 118 -8.17 -28.84 2.08
C GLN A 118 -9.61 -28.95 1.55
N SER A 119 -10.47 -29.71 2.24
CA SER A 119 -11.89 -29.84 1.88
C SER A 119 -12.65 -28.50 1.98
N LEU A 120 -12.34 -27.67 3.00
CA LEU A 120 -12.97 -26.35 3.18
C LEU A 120 -12.48 -25.32 2.14
N SER A 121 -11.20 -25.38 1.76
CA SER A 121 -10.60 -24.55 0.71
C SER A 121 -11.23 -24.86 -0.64
N ASP A 122 -11.40 -26.15 -0.95
CA ASP A 122 -12.02 -26.56 -2.20
C ASP A 122 -13.52 -26.26 -2.25
N LEU A 123 -14.26 -26.53 -1.16
CA LEU A 123 -15.66 -26.10 -1.00
C LEU A 123 -15.83 -24.60 -1.28
N ARG A 124 -14.98 -23.74 -0.71
CA ARG A 124 -15.02 -22.28 -0.96
C ARG A 124 -14.79 -21.89 -2.42
N ARG A 125 -13.96 -22.66 -3.14
CA ARG A 125 -13.65 -22.43 -4.56
C ARG A 125 -14.79 -22.90 -5.46
N ASN A 126 -15.39 -24.04 -5.14
CA ASN A 126 -16.21 -24.81 -6.08
C ASN A 126 -17.70 -24.92 -5.70
N ILE A 127 -18.16 -24.38 -4.56
CA ILE A 127 -19.59 -24.34 -4.16
C ILE A 127 -20.53 -23.70 -5.20
N GLY A 128 -20.01 -22.91 -6.14
CA GLY A 128 -20.77 -22.42 -7.30
C GLY A 128 -21.30 -23.55 -8.19
N HIS A 129 -20.58 -24.67 -8.30
CA HIS A 129 -20.88 -25.81 -9.17
C HIS A 129 -21.74 -26.90 -8.49
N LEU A 130 -21.92 -26.82 -7.17
CA LEU A 130 -22.65 -27.79 -6.34
C LEU A 130 -24.03 -27.26 -5.97
N ASP A 131 -25.04 -28.12 -5.98
CA ASP A 131 -26.40 -27.83 -5.53
C ASP A 131 -26.65 -28.33 -4.09
N MET A 132 -25.91 -29.37 -3.71
CA MET A 132 -26.02 -30.06 -2.42
C MET A 132 -24.64 -30.41 -1.86
N VAL A 133 -24.50 -30.41 -0.55
CA VAL A 133 -23.30 -30.88 0.15
C VAL A 133 -23.73 -31.81 1.29
N ALA A 134 -23.29 -33.06 1.29
CA ALA A 134 -23.33 -33.90 2.48
C ALA A 134 -22.13 -33.56 3.35
N MET A 135 -22.37 -33.15 4.59
CA MET A 135 -21.33 -32.82 5.54
C MET A 135 -21.25 -33.92 6.59
N GLU A 136 -20.11 -34.61 6.66
CA GLU A 136 -19.76 -35.51 7.77
C GLU A 136 -19.93 -34.73 9.09
N SER A 137 -21.01 -35.00 9.84
CA SER A 137 -21.43 -34.12 10.95
C SER A 137 -21.90 -34.89 12.18
N PHE A 138 -22.61 -35.99 12.01
CA PHE A 138 -23.17 -36.77 13.11
C PHE A 138 -22.54 -38.16 13.18
N PHE A 139 -22.22 -38.61 14.39
CA PHE A 139 -21.59 -39.90 14.64
C PHE A 139 -22.36 -40.68 15.71
N THR A 140 -22.58 -41.97 15.50
CA THR A 140 -23.18 -42.84 16.54
C THR A 140 -22.25 -42.98 17.75
N VAL A 141 -22.81 -43.12 18.95
CA VAL A 141 -22.05 -43.37 20.17
C VAL A 141 -22.28 -44.80 20.66
N PRO A 142 -21.23 -45.61 20.85
CA PRO A 142 -21.37 -46.98 21.32
C PRO A 142 -22.23 -47.11 22.57
N GLY A 143 -23.32 -47.86 22.45
CA GLY A 143 -24.28 -48.12 23.55
C GLY A 143 -25.25 -46.97 23.90
N GLN A 144 -25.36 -45.92 23.08
CA GLN A 144 -26.35 -44.84 23.28
C GLN A 144 -27.31 -44.70 22.10
N ASP A 145 -28.54 -44.26 22.39
CA ASP A 145 -29.58 -43.99 21.38
C ASP A 145 -29.50 -42.53 20.86
N THR A 146 -28.28 -41.97 20.71
CA THR A 146 -28.02 -40.55 20.36
C THR A 146 -26.76 -40.39 19.50
N VAL A 147 -26.60 -39.21 18.88
CA VAL A 147 -25.42 -38.86 18.06
C VAL A 147 -24.50 -37.81 18.71
N VAL A 148 -23.20 -37.86 18.43
CA VAL A 148 -22.29 -36.72 18.67
C VAL A 148 -22.39 -35.76 17.48
N ASP A 149 -22.55 -34.47 17.78
CA ASP A 149 -22.52 -33.39 16.79
C ASP A 149 -21.11 -32.84 16.63
N LYS A 150 -20.55 -32.95 15.42
CA LYS A 150 -19.27 -32.39 14.99
C LYS A 150 -19.43 -31.45 13.79
N ALA A 151 -20.63 -30.89 13.53
CA ALA A 151 -20.90 -30.06 12.36
C ALA A 151 -19.94 -28.85 12.26
N ASP A 152 -19.29 -28.69 11.11
CA ASP A 152 -18.37 -27.57 10.88
C ASP A 152 -19.11 -26.29 10.49
N THR A 153 -19.19 -25.35 11.42
CA THR A 153 -19.83 -24.05 11.21
C THR A 153 -19.17 -23.22 10.11
N ALA A 154 -17.87 -23.40 9.84
CA ALA A 154 -17.19 -22.68 8.78
C ALA A 154 -17.63 -23.14 7.38
N ALA A 155 -17.87 -24.45 7.21
CA ALA A 155 -18.40 -25.02 5.97
C ALA A 155 -19.90 -24.71 5.79
N LEU A 156 -20.71 -24.84 6.85
CA LEU A 156 -22.13 -24.45 6.85
C LEU A 156 -22.33 -23.00 6.40
N ASN A 157 -21.53 -22.07 6.93
CA ASN A 157 -21.59 -20.65 6.54
C ASN A 157 -21.33 -20.43 5.04
N VAL A 158 -20.37 -21.16 4.44
CA VAL A 158 -20.09 -21.10 3.00
C VAL A 158 -21.28 -21.62 2.19
N ILE A 159 -21.83 -22.77 2.57
CA ILE A 159 -22.96 -23.40 1.86
C ILE A 159 -24.22 -22.50 1.91
N HIS A 160 -24.51 -21.93 3.09
CA HIS A 160 -25.64 -21.01 3.28
C HIS A 160 -25.44 -19.67 2.56
N GLN A 161 -24.23 -19.12 2.51
CA GLN A 161 -23.91 -17.89 1.75
C GLN A 161 -24.26 -18.05 0.25
N TYR A 162 -24.00 -19.23 -0.31
CA TYR A 162 -24.31 -19.56 -1.72
C TYR A 162 -25.73 -20.14 -1.91
N LYS A 163 -26.55 -20.18 -0.84
CA LYS A 163 -27.93 -20.71 -0.85
C LYS A 163 -28.04 -22.14 -1.38
N ARG A 164 -27.03 -22.98 -1.12
CA ARG A 164 -27.02 -24.40 -1.49
C ARG A 164 -27.56 -25.26 -0.33
N LYS A 165 -27.97 -26.50 -0.62
CA LYS A 165 -28.52 -27.41 0.39
C LYS A 165 -27.39 -28.07 1.19
N ALA A 166 -27.42 -27.96 2.51
CA ALA A 166 -26.54 -28.75 3.39
C ALA A 166 -27.33 -29.95 3.92
N LEU A 167 -26.84 -31.18 3.71
CA LEU A 167 -27.31 -32.36 4.42
C LEU A 167 -26.29 -32.72 5.51
N ALA A 168 -26.74 -33.07 6.71
CA ALA A 168 -25.85 -33.69 7.67
C ALA A 168 -25.70 -35.17 7.31
N GLN A 169 -24.49 -35.64 7.06
CA GLN A 169 -24.20 -37.07 7.00
C GLN A 169 -24.08 -37.60 8.42
N ILE A 170 -24.81 -38.68 8.69
CA ILE A 170 -24.69 -39.47 9.91
C ILE A 170 -23.96 -40.77 9.60
N SER A 171 -22.78 -40.95 10.18
CA SER A 171 -21.95 -42.14 10.03
C SER A 171 -21.95 -42.99 11.29
N ASN A 172 -21.87 -44.32 11.15
CA ASN A 172 -21.60 -45.24 12.25
C ASN A 172 -20.11 -45.55 12.47
N PHE A 173 -19.21 -44.78 11.85
CA PHE A 173 -17.76 -44.86 12.09
C PHE A 173 -17.41 -44.46 13.54
N SER A 174 -16.76 -45.35 14.29
CA SER A 174 -16.41 -45.15 15.69
C SER A 174 -15.05 -45.75 16.07
N GLY A 175 -14.21 -44.98 16.74
CA GLY A 175 -12.83 -45.37 17.01
C GLY A 175 -12.00 -45.38 15.72
N ASN A 176 -11.89 -46.54 15.08
CA ASN A 176 -11.13 -46.78 13.84
C ASN A 176 -11.91 -47.62 12.79
N ASP A 177 -13.18 -47.98 13.04
CA ASP A 177 -13.95 -48.92 12.21
C ASP A 177 -15.46 -48.59 12.27
N PHE A 178 -16.29 -49.19 11.41
CA PHE A 178 -17.74 -49.02 11.38
C PHE A 178 -18.45 -49.91 12.42
N ASP A 179 -19.11 -49.27 13.40
CA ASP A 179 -19.87 -49.97 14.44
C ASP A 179 -21.29 -50.30 13.97
N GLY A 180 -21.45 -51.42 13.27
CA GLY A 180 -22.76 -51.96 12.91
C GLY A 180 -23.58 -52.43 14.13
N GLN A 181 -22.95 -52.75 15.27
CA GLN A 181 -23.65 -53.29 16.44
C GLN A 181 -24.50 -52.23 17.14
N THR A 182 -24.00 -51.00 17.26
CA THR A 182 -24.77 -49.88 17.80
C THR A 182 -25.98 -49.57 16.91
N VAL A 183 -25.80 -49.55 15.59
CA VAL A 183 -26.93 -49.34 14.66
C VAL A 183 -27.96 -50.47 14.77
N ARG A 184 -27.55 -51.75 14.73
CA ARG A 184 -28.45 -52.90 14.95
C ARG A 184 -29.27 -52.78 16.24
N THR A 185 -28.65 -52.31 17.32
CA THR A 185 -29.31 -52.13 18.62
C THR A 185 -30.39 -51.04 18.59
N ILE A 186 -30.17 -49.96 17.83
CA ILE A 186 -31.16 -48.89 17.62
C ILE A 186 -32.29 -49.39 16.70
N LEU A 187 -31.93 -50.09 15.61
CA LEU A 187 -32.90 -50.63 14.65
C LEU A 187 -33.86 -51.67 15.26
N ALA A 188 -33.41 -52.45 16.26
CA ALA A 188 -34.22 -53.52 16.86
C ALA A 188 -35.39 -53.04 17.76
N ASP A 189 -35.41 -51.77 18.20
CA ASP A 189 -36.39 -51.26 19.16
C ASP A 189 -37.05 -49.95 18.67
N PRO A 190 -38.37 -49.95 18.36
CA PRO A 190 -39.08 -48.76 17.90
C PRO A 190 -39.00 -47.54 18.82
N VAL A 191 -38.81 -47.73 20.13
CA VAL A 191 -38.65 -46.63 21.10
C VAL A 191 -37.26 -46.00 20.97
N ARG A 192 -36.23 -46.81 20.72
CA ARG A 192 -34.86 -46.32 20.43
C ARG A 192 -34.80 -45.63 19.08
N GLN A 193 -35.41 -46.22 18.04
CA GLN A 193 -35.56 -45.58 16.73
C GLN A 193 -36.14 -44.16 16.88
N GLN A 194 -37.25 -43.99 17.61
CA GLN A 194 -37.86 -42.67 17.79
C GLN A 194 -36.95 -41.69 18.54
N ARG A 195 -36.36 -42.09 19.68
CA ARG A 195 -35.43 -41.21 20.44
C ARG A 195 -34.25 -40.74 19.61
N PHE A 196 -33.69 -41.63 18.81
CA PHE A 196 -32.56 -41.35 17.93
C PHE A 196 -32.96 -40.40 16.80
N ILE A 197 -34.12 -40.59 16.18
CA ILE A 197 -34.70 -39.67 15.19
C ILE A 197 -34.95 -38.28 15.80
N ASP A 198 -35.52 -38.21 17.02
CA ASP A 198 -35.79 -36.95 17.72
C ASP A 198 -34.50 -36.18 18.04
N ASP A 199 -33.46 -36.89 18.52
CA ASP A 199 -32.14 -36.32 18.83
C ASP A 199 -31.43 -35.76 17.58
N ILE A 200 -31.52 -36.47 16.44
CA ILE A 200 -31.00 -35.98 15.16
C ILE A 200 -31.81 -34.76 14.70
N LEU A 201 -33.15 -34.79 14.75
CA LEU A 201 -34.00 -33.69 14.31
C LEU A 201 -33.72 -32.39 15.07
N ILE A 202 -33.48 -32.48 16.39
CA ILE A 202 -33.08 -31.34 17.22
C ILE A 202 -31.76 -30.72 16.71
N LYS A 203 -30.76 -31.55 16.36
CA LYS A 203 -29.44 -31.09 15.89
C LYS A 203 -29.48 -30.54 14.46
N ILE A 204 -30.27 -31.17 13.57
CA ILE A 204 -30.58 -30.66 12.23
C ILE A 204 -31.14 -29.23 12.30
N LYS A 205 -32.19 -29.04 13.10
CA LYS A 205 -32.83 -27.73 13.30
C LYS A 205 -31.91 -26.70 13.96
N ARG A 206 -31.07 -27.13 14.91
CA ARG A 206 -30.09 -26.25 15.58
C ARG A 206 -29.04 -25.69 14.61
N ASN A 207 -28.52 -26.53 13.72
CA ASN A 207 -27.41 -26.17 12.84
C ASN A 207 -27.88 -25.63 11.48
N GLY A 208 -29.18 -25.72 11.17
CA GLY A 208 -29.80 -25.17 9.95
C GLY A 208 -29.66 -26.08 8.72
N PHE A 209 -29.46 -27.38 8.90
CA PHE A 209 -29.37 -28.33 7.78
C PHE A 209 -30.70 -28.45 7.03
N SER A 210 -30.61 -28.68 5.71
CA SER A 210 -31.74 -28.90 4.79
C SER A 210 -32.25 -30.35 4.78
N GLY A 211 -31.60 -31.26 5.53
CA GLY A 211 -31.94 -32.68 5.59
C GLY A 211 -30.81 -33.54 6.15
N ILE A 212 -30.98 -34.85 6.06
CA ILE A 212 -30.04 -35.88 6.55
C ILE A 212 -29.61 -36.81 5.40
N ASN A 213 -28.36 -37.25 5.43
CA ASN A 213 -27.83 -38.35 4.62
C ASN A 213 -27.44 -39.51 5.54
N ILE A 214 -28.06 -40.68 5.37
CA ILE A 214 -27.86 -41.86 6.21
C ILE A 214 -26.72 -42.71 5.63
N ASP A 215 -25.60 -42.73 6.34
CA ASP A 215 -24.39 -43.47 5.99
C ASP A 215 -24.16 -44.57 7.05
N PHE A 216 -24.84 -45.70 6.85
CA PHE A 216 -24.81 -46.83 7.77
C PHE A 216 -24.21 -48.07 7.09
N GLU A 217 -22.96 -48.37 7.43
CA GLU A 217 -22.18 -49.46 6.86
C GLU A 217 -21.99 -50.63 7.84
N ASN A 218 -21.56 -51.78 7.31
CA ASN A 218 -21.22 -53.00 8.06
C ASN A 218 -22.36 -53.51 8.99
N LEU A 219 -23.62 -53.45 8.51
CA LEU A 219 -24.80 -53.73 9.34
C LEU A 219 -25.08 -55.22 9.55
N GLN A 220 -24.77 -56.10 8.58
CA GLN A 220 -24.88 -57.56 8.69
C GLN A 220 -26.24 -58.00 9.27
N LEU A 221 -27.32 -57.68 8.56
CA LEU A 221 -28.71 -57.84 9.02
C LEU A 221 -29.29 -59.21 8.64
N ASP A 222 -29.77 -59.97 9.64
CA ASP A 222 -30.53 -61.21 9.41
C ASP A 222 -31.91 -60.96 8.76
N ASP A 223 -32.50 -59.78 9.00
CA ASP A 223 -33.73 -59.28 8.38
C ASP A 223 -33.56 -57.80 8.05
N ARG A 224 -34.00 -57.41 6.85
CA ARG A 224 -33.96 -56.03 6.34
C ARG A 224 -35.11 -55.16 6.85
N LYS A 225 -36.18 -55.76 7.35
CA LYS A 225 -37.37 -55.04 7.82
C LYS A 225 -37.07 -53.95 8.86
N PRO A 226 -36.18 -54.14 9.87
CA PRO A 226 -35.87 -53.10 10.84
C PRO A 226 -35.26 -51.83 10.23
N LEU A 227 -34.41 -51.97 9.20
CA LEU A 227 -33.84 -50.84 8.46
C LEU A 227 -34.91 -50.13 7.62
N ILE A 228 -35.79 -50.88 6.94
CA ILE A 228 -36.90 -50.32 6.16
C ILE A 228 -37.89 -49.57 7.09
N ASP A 229 -38.23 -50.14 8.24
CA ASP A 229 -39.10 -49.51 9.25
C ASP A 229 -38.48 -48.22 9.81
N PHE A 230 -37.16 -48.22 10.08
CA PHE A 230 -36.43 -47.03 10.50
C PHE A 230 -36.45 -45.93 9.43
N MET A 231 -36.11 -46.29 8.19
CA MET A 231 -36.12 -45.35 7.06
C MET A 231 -37.53 -44.77 6.82
N ALA A 232 -38.58 -45.59 6.93
CA ALA A 232 -39.96 -45.11 6.85
C ALA A 232 -40.32 -44.10 7.95
N ARG A 233 -39.87 -44.32 9.19
CA ARG A 233 -40.09 -43.38 10.32
C ARG A 233 -39.33 -42.07 10.13
N ILE A 234 -38.03 -42.13 9.85
CA ILE A 234 -37.23 -40.91 9.72
C ILE A 234 -37.68 -40.08 8.52
N TYR A 235 -38.02 -40.74 7.39
CA TYR A 235 -38.61 -40.08 6.22
C TYR A 235 -39.92 -39.37 6.57
N GLN A 236 -40.85 -40.04 7.26
CA GLN A 236 -42.11 -39.42 7.69
C GLN A 236 -41.89 -38.21 8.61
N VAL A 237 -40.97 -38.31 9.58
CA VAL A 237 -40.67 -37.22 10.51
C VAL A 237 -40.03 -36.04 9.77
N PHE A 238 -39.02 -36.29 8.95
CA PHE A 238 -38.26 -35.24 8.27
C PHE A 238 -39.07 -34.55 7.17
N HIS A 239 -39.85 -35.31 6.38
CA HIS A 239 -40.73 -34.72 5.37
C HIS A 239 -41.85 -33.86 5.98
N SER A 240 -42.32 -34.18 7.19
CA SER A 240 -43.30 -33.33 7.88
C SER A 240 -42.75 -31.94 8.26
N GLU A 241 -41.42 -31.81 8.30
CA GLU A 241 -40.67 -30.58 8.59
C GLU A 241 -40.06 -29.94 7.31
N GLY A 242 -40.33 -30.49 6.12
CA GLY A 242 -39.77 -30.03 4.85
C GLY A 242 -38.29 -30.36 4.65
N LEU A 243 -37.75 -31.32 5.40
CA LEU A 243 -36.36 -31.76 5.37
C LEU A 243 -36.17 -32.97 4.45
N LEU A 244 -35.07 -32.98 3.70
CA LEU A 244 -34.70 -34.11 2.84
C LEU A 244 -34.16 -35.31 3.64
N VAL A 245 -34.33 -36.50 3.08
CA VAL A 245 -33.70 -37.75 3.53
C VAL A 245 -33.07 -38.45 2.34
N SER A 246 -31.76 -38.69 2.41
CA SER A 246 -31.03 -39.55 1.47
C SER A 246 -30.28 -40.64 2.21
N GLN A 247 -29.86 -41.68 1.49
CA GLN A 247 -29.17 -42.83 2.05
C GLN A 247 -28.07 -43.31 1.12
N ASP A 248 -26.89 -43.52 1.69
CA ASP A 248 -25.76 -44.15 1.01
C ASP A 248 -25.97 -45.68 1.00
N ILE A 249 -25.75 -46.30 -0.16
CA ILE A 249 -25.78 -47.75 -0.31
C ILE A 249 -24.53 -48.25 -1.03
N SER A 250 -23.92 -49.29 -0.48
CA SER A 250 -22.85 -50.03 -1.15
C SER A 250 -23.44 -50.98 -2.20
N PRO A 251 -22.85 -51.06 -3.41
CA PRO A 251 -23.22 -52.08 -4.39
C PRO A 251 -22.98 -53.48 -3.81
N GLU A 252 -23.78 -54.45 -4.25
CA GLU A 252 -23.62 -55.87 -3.90
C GLU A 252 -23.75 -56.19 -2.38
N ASN A 253 -24.16 -55.23 -1.53
CA ASN A 253 -24.49 -55.46 -0.11
C ASN A 253 -25.99 -55.81 0.07
N ASP A 254 -26.25 -57.01 0.61
CA ASP A 254 -27.60 -57.54 0.87
C ASP A 254 -28.32 -56.90 2.07
N ASP A 255 -27.66 -56.07 2.90
CA ASP A 255 -28.29 -55.32 4.00
C ASP A 255 -29.38 -54.34 3.50
N TYR A 256 -29.26 -53.86 2.26
CA TYR A 256 -30.18 -52.89 1.66
C TYR A 256 -31.23 -53.57 0.76
N ASP A 257 -32.47 -53.05 0.77
CA ASP A 257 -33.48 -53.35 -0.26
C ASP A 257 -33.85 -52.06 -1.00
N PRO A 258 -33.13 -51.70 -2.09
CA PRO A 258 -33.39 -50.47 -2.83
C PRO A 258 -34.83 -50.34 -3.34
N VAL A 259 -35.52 -51.45 -3.63
CA VAL A 259 -36.89 -51.45 -4.17
C VAL A 259 -37.90 -50.97 -3.13
N SER A 260 -37.68 -51.31 -1.86
CA SER A 260 -38.46 -50.79 -0.73
C SER A 260 -37.96 -49.41 -0.29
N LEU A 261 -36.63 -49.22 -0.20
CA LEU A 261 -35.99 -48.01 0.31
C LEU A 261 -36.23 -46.76 -0.56
N GLN A 262 -36.46 -46.91 -1.88
CA GLN A 262 -36.79 -45.76 -2.75
C GLN A 262 -38.10 -45.05 -2.36
N LYS A 263 -38.97 -45.68 -1.56
CA LYS A 263 -40.21 -45.06 -1.05
C LYS A 263 -39.96 -44.15 0.15
N TYR A 264 -38.80 -44.29 0.80
CA TYR A 264 -38.43 -43.65 2.06
C TYR A 264 -37.10 -42.89 1.95
N ASN A 265 -36.73 -42.52 0.72
CA ASN A 265 -35.60 -41.66 0.39
C ASN A 265 -36.03 -40.70 -0.73
N ASP A 266 -35.59 -39.45 -0.62
CA ASP A 266 -35.56 -38.51 -1.75
C ASP A 266 -34.50 -38.96 -2.76
N TYR A 267 -33.32 -39.34 -2.26
CA TYR A 267 -32.20 -39.82 -3.07
C TYR A 267 -31.52 -41.05 -2.45
N ILE A 268 -31.20 -42.03 -3.30
CA ILE A 268 -30.34 -43.17 -2.98
C ILE A 268 -28.98 -42.90 -3.63
N ILE A 269 -27.92 -42.84 -2.82
CA ILE A 269 -26.57 -42.57 -3.27
C ILE A 269 -25.84 -43.91 -3.45
N LEU A 270 -25.53 -44.26 -4.70
CA LEU A 270 -24.82 -45.49 -5.03
C LEU A 270 -23.31 -45.26 -4.90
N MET A 271 -22.71 -45.86 -3.87
CA MET A 271 -21.26 -45.84 -3.61
C MET A 271 -20.51 -46.82 -4.51
N ALA A 272 -20.55 -46.59 -5.83
CA ALA A 272 -19.86 -47.44 -6.82
C ALA A 272 -18.35 -47.14 -6.90
N TYR A 273 -17.66 -47.28 -5.77
CA TYR A 273 -16.23 -47.17 -5.59
C TYR A 273 -15.73 -48.17 -4.54
N ASP A 274 -14.43 -48.12 -4.20
CA ASP A 274 -13.74 -49.08 -3.33
C ASP A 274 -13.90 -50.54 -3.75
N GLN A 275 -14.04 -50.78 -5.06
CA GLN A 275 -13.90 -52.12 -5.64
C GLN A 275 -12.55 -52.76 -5.23
N HIS A 276 -11.54 -51.91 -5.06
CA HIS A 276 -10.28 -52.23 -4.38
C HIS A 276 -10.02 -51.15 -3.31
N SER A 277 -10.11 -51.53 -2.02
CA SER A 277 -9.81 -50.69 -0.85
C SER A 277 -8.35 -50.84 -0.38
N ILE A 278 -7.92 -50.00 0.59
CA ILE A 278 -6.57 -50.11 1.22
C ILE A 278 -6.26 -51.50 1.79
N GLU A 279 -7.27 -52.27 2.21
CA GLU A 279 -7.10 -53.61 2.78
C GLU A 279 -7.10 -54.73 1.74
N SER A 280 -7.52 -54.41 0.51
CA SER A 280 -7.52 -55.32 -0.63
C SER A 280 -6.17 -55.35 -1.37
N ASN A 281 -6.06 -56.20 -2.39
CA ASN A 281 -4.96 -56.11 -3.36
C ASN A 281 -5.10 -54.88 -4.26
N ALA A 282 -3.98 -54.34 -4.74
CA ALA A 282 -3.97 -53.25 -5.72
C ALA A 282 -4.84 -53.56 -6.95
N GLY A 283 -5.61 -52.56 -7.38
CA GLY A 283 -6.56 -52.64 -8.48
C GLY A 283 -7.33 -51.33 -8.68
N ALA A 284 -8.23 -51.30 -9.67
CA ALA A 284 -9.00 -50.11 -10.00
C ALA A 284 -9.98 -49.72 -8.87
N ILE A 285 -10.08 -48.42 -8.58
CA ILE A 285 -10.93 -47.91 -7.49
C ILE A 285 -12.40 -47.98 -7.88
N SER A 286 -12.70 -47.63 -9.14
CA SER A 286 -14.04 -47.56 -9.71
C SER A 286 -14.01 -47.98 -11.18
N HIS A 287 -13.78 -49.27 -11.44
CA HIS A 287 -13.68 -49.80 -12.81
C HIS A 287 -14.97 -49.52 -13.58
N GLN A 288 -14.89 -48.76 -14.69
CA GLN A 288 -16.07 -48.26 -15.43
C GLN A 288 -17.13 -49.35 -15.70
N VAL A 289 -16.74 -50.50 -16.26
CA VAL A 289 -17.67 -51.62 -16.56
C VAL A 289 -18.40 -52.15 -15.31
N TRP A 290 -17.74 -52.18 -14.14
CA TRP A 290 -18.34 -52.62 -12.87
C TRP A 290 -19.30 -51.57 -12.31
N VAL A 291 -18.93 -50.29 -12.36
CA VAL A 291 -19.83 -49.17 -12.03
C VAL A 291 -21.08 -49.20 -12.91
N GLU A 292 -20.90 -49.33 -14.23
CA GLU A 292 -21.99 -49.48 -15.19
C GLU A 292 -22.89 -50.69 -14.88
N LYS A 293 -22.31 -51.85 -14.51
CA LYS A 293 -23.07 -53.06 -14.17
C LYS A 293 -23.93 -52.84 -12.93
N ASN A 294 -23.38 -52.22 -11.88
CA ASN A 294 -24.12 -51.95 -10.66
C ASN A 294 -25.20 -50.87 -10.86
N LEU A 295 -24.92 -49.85 -11.66
CA LEU A 295 -25.90 -48.84 -12.04
C LEU A 295 -27.06 -49.44 -12.87
N ASP A 296 -26.75 -50.22 -13.91
CA ASP A 296 -27.76 -50.92 -14.71
C ASP A 296 -28.61 -51.89 -13.85
N ALA A 297 -28.01 -52.55 -12.86
CA ALA A 297 -28.68 -53.45 -11.91
C ALA A 297 -29.53 -52.73 -10.85
N LEU A 298 -29.26 -51.46 -10.55
CA LEU A 298 -30.06 -50.63 -9.65
C LEU A 298 -31.23 -49.98 -10.41
N CYS A 299 -30.93 -49.25 -11.49
CA CYS A 299 -31.91 -48.49 -12.27
C CYS A 299 -32.91 -49.36 -13.07
N SER A 300 -32.68 -50.67 -13.16
CA SER A 300 -33.69 -51.64 -13.64
C SER A 300 -34.78 -51.98 -12.61
N ARG A 301 -34.64 -51.54 -11.35
CA ARG A 301 -35.53 -51.86 -10.22
C ARG A 301 -35.92 -50.64 -9.37
N VAL A 302 -35.22 -49.52 -9.55
CA VAL A 302 -35.39 -48.25 -8.82
C VAL A 302 -35.50 -47.11 -9.82
N ASP A 303 -36.37 -46.13 -9.55
CA ASP A 303 -36.55 -44.96 -10.40
C ASP A 303 -35.23 -44.15 -10.51
N ALA A 304 -34.77 -43.92 -11.75
CA ALA A 304 -33.46 -43.30 -12.00
C ALA A 304 -33.35 -41.86 -11.46
N ASP A 305 -34.46 -41.12 -11.42
CA ASP A 305 -34.56 -39.76 -10.87
C ASP A 305 -34.49 -39.70 -9.33
N LYS A 306 -34.33 -40.86 -8.68
CA LYS A 306 -33.94 -40.99 -7.26
C LYS A 306 -32.50 -41.46 -7.04
N VAL A 307 -31.77 -41.87 -8.07
CA VAL A 307 -30.41 -42.42 -7.92
C VAL A 307 -29.37 -41.32 -8.13
N ILE A 308 -28.43 -41.18 -7.19
CA ILE A 308 -27.23 -40.34 -7.31
C ILE A 308 -26.02 -41.27 -7.43
N LEU A 309 -25.21 -41.13 -8.48
CA LEU A 309 -23.97 -41.90 -8.63
C LEU A 309 -22.80 -41.22 -7.90
N ALA A 310 -22.23 -41.85 -6.89
CA ALA A 310 -21.07 -41.31 -6.20
C ALA A 310 -19.76 -41.72 -6.91
N LEU A 311 -18.85 -40.75 -7.07
CA LEU A 311 -17.60 -40.87 -7.82
C LEU A 311 -16.41 -40.93 -6.86
N ALA A 312 -15.53 -41.90 -7.08
CA ALA A 312 -14.27 -42.02 -6.35
C ALA A 312 -13.30 -40.92 -6.78
N CYS A 313 -13.12 -39.90 -5.95
CA CYS A 313 -12.22 -38.77 -6.19
C CYS A 313 -10.90 -38.90 -5.42
N TYR A 314 -10.24 -40.06 -5.53
CA TYR A 314 -9.01 -40.41 -4.81
C TYR A 314 -8.32 -41.61 -5.48
N GLY A 315 -7.19 -42.02 -4.91
CA GLY A 315 -6.52 -43.27 -5.24
C GLY A 315 -5.88 -43.92 -4.02
N TYR A 316 -5.21 -45.04 -4.25
CA TYR A 316 -4.45 -45.78 -3.26
C TYR A 316 -3.06 -46.14 -3.78
N ASP A 317 -2.08 -46.07 -2.88
CA ASP A 317 -0.72 -46.56 -3.05
C ASP A 317 -0.53 -47.81 -2.19
N TRP A 318 -0.32 -48.97 -2.81
CA TRP A 318 -0.05 -50.24 -2.13
C TRP A 318 1.45 -50.60 -2.22
N PRO A 319 2.19 -50.58 -1.10
CA PRO A 319 3.46 -51.27 -1.02
C PRO A 319 3.22 -52.78 -1.13
N VAL A 320 4.01 -53.49 -1.95
CA VAL A 320 3.81 -54.93 -2.20
C VAL A 320 3.80 -55.73 -0.90
N GLY A 321 2.66 -56.37 -0.61
CA GLY A 321 2.45 -57.18 0.59
C GLY A 321 2.13 -56.39 1.86
N ARG A 322 1.65 -55.15 1.75
CA ARG A 322 1.20 -54.29 2.87
C ARG A 322 -0.17 -53.65 2.57
N VAL A 323 -0.81 -53.14 3.62
CA VAL A 323 -2.00 -52.29 3.52
C VAL A 323 -1.65 -51.01 2.75
N GLY A 324 -2.53 -50.60 1.85
CA GLY A 324 -2.38 -49.40 1.05
C GLY A 324 -2.59 -48.10 1.82
N LYS A 325 -2.29 -46.97 1.17
CA LYS A 325 -2.49 -45.62 1.71
C LYS A 325 -3.29 -44.77 0.72
N THR A 326 -4.29 -44.05 1.21
CA THR A 326 -5.06 -43.06 0.42
C THR A 326 -4.19 -41.93 -0.11
N LEU A 327 -4.38 -41.62 -1.39
CA LEU A 327 -3.80 -40.49 -2.11
C LEU A 327 -4.91 -39.62 -2.70
N THR A 328 -4.67 -38.31 -2.80
CA THR A 328 -5.41 -37.41 -3.68
C THR A 328 -4.87 -37.54 -5.11
N TYR A 329 -5.62 -37.06 -6.11
CA TYR A 329 -5.16 -36.99 -7.49
C TYR A 329 -3.80 -36.27 -7.61
N ASP A 330 -3.70 -35.07 -7.03
CA ASP A 330 -2.46 -34.27 -7.04
C ASP A 330 -1.27 -35.03 -6.47
N ASN A 331 -1.46 -35.72 -5.33
CA ASN A 331 -0.42 -36.52 -4.70
C ASN A 331 0.01 -37.71 -5.56
N ALA A 332 -0.92 -38.41 -6.22
CA ALA A 332 -0.60 -39.54 -7.11
C ALA A 332 0.23 -39.09 -8.31
N VAL A 333 -0.12 -37.96 -8.93
CA VAL A 333 0.60 -37.42 -10.10
C VAL A 333 1.97 -36.84 -9.71
N ILE A 334 2.10 -36.17 -8.56
CA ILE A 334 3.39 -35.75 -8.00
C ILE A 334 4.27 -36.96 -7.66
N LEU A 335 3.71 -38.01 -7.08
CA LEU A 335 4.43 -39.23 -6.72
C LEU A 335 5.02 -39.92 -7.96
N ALA A 336 4.24 -40.01 -9.04
CA ALA A 336 4.73 -40.49 -10.34
C ALA A 336 5.89 -39.63 -10.88
N HIS A 337 5.78 -38.30 -10.81
CA HIS A 337 6.86 -37.40 -11.22
C HIS A 337 8.14 -37.61 -10.40
N ASN A 338 8.02 -37.65 -9.07
CA ASN A 338 9.14 -37.76 -8.14
C ASN A 338 9.93 -39.07 -8.30
N TYR A 339 9.26 -40.17 -8.65
CA TYR A 339 9.89 -41.45 -8.94
C TYR A 339 10.17 -41.70 -10.44
N ASN A 340 9.93 -40.70 -11.30
CA ASN A 340 10.05 -40.79 -12.75
C ASN A 340 9.28 -42.01 -13.33
N ALA A 341 8.12 -42.30 -12.75
CA ALA A 341 7.23 -43.39 -13.15
C ALA A 341 6.28 -42.94 -14.27
N THR A 342 5.97 -43.85 -15.19
CA THR A 342 4.99 -43.57 -16.27
C THR A 342 3.58 -43.84 -15.76
N ILE A 343 2.70 -42.84 -15.87
CA ILE A 343 1.27 -43.01 -15.61
C ILE A 343 0.62 -43.69 -16.81
N HIS A 344 -0.06 -44.81 -16.56
CA HIS A 344 -0.80 -45.58 -17.55
C HIS A 344 -2.29 -45.45 -17.32
N PHE A 345 -3.05 -45.07 -18.34
CA PHE A 345 -4.49 -45.24 -18.36
C PHE A 345 -4.82 -46.66 -18.84
N ASP A 346 -5.83 -47.30 -18.23
CA ASP A 346 -6.36 -48.57 -18.69
C ASP A 346 -7.74 -48.36 -19.36
N PRO A 347 -7.83 -48.49 -20.70
CA PRO A 347 -9.09 -48.36 -21.43
C PRO A 347 -10.22 -49.32 -21.01
N ALA A 348 -9.90 -50.43 -20.31
CA ALA A 348 -10.93 -51.36 -19.84
C ALA A 348 -11.63 -50.85 -18.56
N SER A 349 -10.88 -50.25 -17.63
CA SER A 349 -11.38 -49.73 -16.36
C SER A 349 -11.63 -48.23 -16.35
N ALA A 350 -11.08 -47.48 -17.31
CA ALA A 350 -10.93 -46.03 -17.32
C ALA A 350 -10.24 -45.45 -16.06
N ASN A 351 -9.52 -46.27 -15.31
CA ASN A 351 -8.72 -45.86 -14.16
C ASN A 351 -7.24 -45.70 -14.58
N LEU A 352 -6.46 -45.03 -13.74
CA LEU A 352 -5.02 -44.84 -13.94
C LEU A 352 -4.23 -45.72 -13.00
N ASN A 353 -3.03 -46.14 -13.42
CA ASN A 353 -2.07 -46.83 -12.59
C ASN A 353 -0.62 -46.47 -12.92
N PHE A 354 0.26 -46.68 -11.94
CA PHE A 354 1.71 -46.76 -12.16
C PHE A 354 2.36 -47.59 -11.05
N SER A 355 3.60 -48.00 -11.27
CA SER A 355 4.42 -48.67 -10.25
C SER A 355 5.72 -47.92 -10.05
N TYR A 356 6.24 -47.91 -8.82
CA TYR A 356 7.56 -47.35 -8.51
C TYR A 356 8.31 -48.21 -7.49
N GLN A 357 9.58 -47.88 -7.23
CA GLN A 357 10.36 -48.45 -6.13
C GLN A 357 10.74 -47.34 -5.17
N ASP A 358 10.47 -47.53 -3.87
CA ASP A 358 10.82 -46.57 -2.83
C ASP A 358 12.34 -46.55 -2.54
N GLY A 359 12.77 -45.65 -1.65
CA GLY A 359 14.18 -45.56 -1.22
C GLY A 359 14.73 -46.79 -0.50
N THR A 360 13.91 -47.79 -0.19
CA THR A 360 14.30 -49.10 0.38
C THR A 360 14.34 -50.22 -0.66
N GLY A 361 13.95 -49.93 -1.91
CA GLY A 361 13.78 -50.93 -2.98
C GLY A 361 12.44 -51.69 -2.93
N MET A 362 11.50 -51.27 -2.07
CA MET A 362 10.16 -51.84 -2.03
C MET A 362 9.38 -51.38 -3.26
N ARG A 363 8.78 -52.32 -4.01
CA ARG A 363 7.83 -51.97 -5.07
C ARG A 363 6.53 -51.47 -4.47
N HIS A 364 6.00 -50.43 -5.08
CA HIS A 364 4.68 -49.88 -4.85
C HIS A 364 3.87 -49.94 -6.15
N ASP A 365 2.58 -50.22 -6.03
CA ASP A 365 1.59 -50.20 -7.11
C ASP A 365 0.49 -49.20 -6.75
N VAL A 366 0.28 -48.19 -7.58
CA VAL A 366 -0.63 -47.07 -7.33
C VAL A 366 -1.76 -47.11 -8.34
N TYR A 367 -3.02 -47.00 -7.89
CA TYR A 367 -4.20 -46.81 -8.74
C TYR A 367 -4.98 -45.59 -8.29
N PHE A 368 -5.49 -44.82 -9.24
CA PHE A 368 -6.25 -43.58 -8.98
C PHE A 368 -7.17 -43.22 -10.15
N THR A 369 -8.02 -42.22 -9.93
CA THR A 369 -9.00 -41.69 -10.90
C THR A 369 -8.66 -40.26 -11.29
N ASP A 370 -9.09 -39.84 -12.48
CA ASP A 370 -8.92 -38.45 -12.94
C ASP A 370 -10.10 -37.96 -13.80
N ALA A 371 -9.96 -36.75 -14.36
CA ALA A 371 -10.96 -36.15 -15.24
C ALA A 371 -11.46 -37.06 -16.38
N ALA A 372 -10.65 -37.97 -16.92
CA ALA A 372 -11.13 -38.90 -17.95
C ALA A 372 -12.05 -39.97 -17.36
N THR A 373 -11.69 -40.51 -16.18
CA THR A 373 -12.55 -41.44 -15.43
C THR A 373 -13.89 -40.79 -15.12
N TYR A 374 -13.88 -39.57 -14.60
CA TYR A 374 -15.11 -38.85 -14.23
C TYR A 374 -15.95 -38.51 -15.45
N PHE A 375 -15.35 -38.07 -16.56
CA PHE A 375 -16.08 -37.77 -17.80
C PHE A 375 -16.89 -38.98 -18.28
N ASN A 376 -16.27 -40.16 -18.37
CA ASN A 376 -16.94 -41.37 -18.82
C ASN A 376 -18.08 -41.82 -17.87
N LEU A 377 -17.87 -41.73 -16.55
CA LEU A 377 -18.88 -42.10 -15.55
C LEU A 377 -20.05 -41.11 -15.51
N ILE A 378 -19.78 -39.80 -15.60
CA ILE A 378 -20.81 -38.75 -15.62
C ILE A 378 -21.65 -38.82 -16.90
N ARG A 379 -21.01 -39.05 -18.06
CA ARG A 379 -21.69 -39.30 -19.34
C ARG A 379 -22.67 -40.49 -19.26
N LYS A 380 -22.30 -41.55 -18.55
CA LYS A 380 -23.18 -42.71 -18.30
C LYS A 380 -24.31 -42.42 -17.29
N ALA A 381 -24.08 -41.55 -16.31
CA ALA A 381 -25.13 -41.07 -15.41
C ALA A 381 -26.17 -40.23 -16.17
N ASP A 382 -25.73 -39.40 -17.12
CA ASP A 382 -26.62 -38.59 -17.95
C ASP A 382 -27.45 -39.43 -18.93
N ASP A 383 -26.84 -40.42 -19.60
CA ASP A 383 -27.57 -41.40 -20.45
C ASP A 383 -28.74 -42.09 -19.69
N TRP A 384 -28.54 -42.36 -18.39
CA TRP A 384 -29.54 -43.00 -17.53
C TRP A 384 -30.61 -42.02 -17.01
N GLY A 385 -30.39 -40.70 -17.14
CA GLY A 385 -31.26 -39.68 -16.58
C GLY A 385 -31.27 -39.66 -15.05
N LEU A 386 -30.11 -39.93 -14.42
CA LEU A 386 -29.99 -40.01 -12.96
C LEU A 386 -30.37 -38.70 -12.25
N ALA A 387 -30.78 -38.81 -10.99
CA ALA A 387 -31.05 -37.66 -10.11
C ALA A 387 -29.82 -36.74 -9.96
N GLY A 388 -28.63 -37.33 -9.89
CA GLY A 388 -27.42 -36.63 -9.53
C GLY A 388 -26.12 -37.41 -9.68
N ILE A 389 -25.04 -36.71 -9.39
CA ILE A 389 -23.71 -37.28 -9.10
C ILE A 389 -23.21 -36.73 -7.77
N ALA A 390 -22.43 -37.52 -7.03
CA ALA A 390 -21.78 -37.09 -5.80
C ALA A 390 -20.26 -37.25 -5.89
N LEU A 391 -19.49 -36.35 -5.27
CA LEU A 391 -18.03 -36.45 -5.19
C LEU A 391 -17.62 -36.96 -3.82
N TRP A 392 -17.07 -38.18 -3.73
CA TRP A 392 -16.37 -38.70 -2.56
C TRP A 392 -14.86 -38.57 -2.79
N ARG A 393 -14.20 -37.46 -2.43
CA ARG A 393 -14.67 -36.33 -1.60
C ARG A 393 -14.04 -35.00 -2.05
N LEU A 394 -14.63 -33.89 -1.58
CA LEU A 394 -14.15 -32.53 -1.87
C LEU A 394 -12.72 -32.28 -1.37
N GLY A 395 -11.88 -31.75 -2.27
CA GLY A 395 -10.47 -31.44 -2.06
C GLY A 395 -9.51 -32.59 -2.34
N SER A 396 -10.00 -33.75 -2.81
CA SER A 396 -9.17 -34.91 -3.17
C SER A 396 -9.15 -35.20 -4.68
N GLU A 397 -10.11 -34.62 -5.43
CA GLU A 397 -10.37 -34.83 -6.84
C GLU A 397 -9.33 -34.19 -7.78
N ASP A 398 -9.41 -34.56 -9.06
CA ASP A 398 -8.75 -33.82 -10.13
C ASP A 398 -9.54 -32.54 -10.43
N ALA A 399 -8.93 -31.38 -10.13
CA ALA A 399 -9.57 -30.07 -10.29
C ALA A 399 -10.06 -29.78 -11.73
N ARG A 400 -9.59 -30.51 -12.75
CA ARG A 400 -10.10 -30.43 -14.13
C ARG A 400 -11.58 -30.83 -14.26
N LEU A 401 -12.10 -31.65 -13.33
CA LEU A 401 -13.51 -32.03 -13.20
C LEU A 401 -14.47 -30.82 -13.20
N TRP A 402 -14.10 -29.76 -12.47
CA TRP A 402 -14.94 -28.58 -12.29
C TRP A 402 -15.23 -27.83 -13.61
N SER A 403 -14.46 -28.06 -14.68
CA SER A 403 -14.71 -27.51 -16.01
C SER A 403 -15.91 -28.12 -16.75
N PHE A 404 -16.39 -29.30 -16.32
CA PHE A 404 -17.49 -30.02 -16.97
C PHE A 404 -18.55 -30.60 -16.03
N ILE A 405 -18.34 -30.62 -14.72
CA ILE A 405 -19.32 -31.14 -13.75
C ILE A 405 -20.70 -30.45 -13.81
N SER A 406 -20.78 -29.21 -14.27
CA SER A 406 -22.06 -28.48 -14.45
C SER A 406 -22.65 -28.59 -15.86
N LYS A 407 -22.08 -29.43 -16.74
CA LYS A 407 -22.56 -29.66 -18.11
C LYS A 407 -23.35 -30.97 -18.21
N SER A 408 -24.33 -30.97 -19.11
CA SER A 408 -24.91 -32.20 -19.66
C SER A 408 -23.85 -32.88 -20.52
N LEU A 409 -23.55 -34.15 -20.23
CA LEU A 409 -22.71 -35.04 -21.03
C LEU A 409 -23.54 -36.13 -21.71
N ASP A 410 -24.87 -35.97 -21.78
CA ASP A 410 -25.76 -36.84 -22.56
C ASP A 410 -25.32 -36.90 -24.04
N HIS A 411 -25.49 -38.08 -24.65
CA HIS A 411 -25.07 -38.33 -26.03
C HIS A 411 -25.75 -37.40 -27.05
N ASP A 412 -27.06 -37.14 -26.93
CA ASP A 412 -27.77 -36.24 -27.84
C ASP A 412 -27.26 -34.79 -27.68
N ASP A 413 -26.84 -34.35 -26.50
CA ASP A 413 -26.31 -33.00 -26.25
C ASP A 413 -24.85 -32.84 -26.69
N LEU A 414 -23.96 -33.80 -26.42
CA LEU A 414 -22.57 -33.81 -26.92
C LEU A 414 -22.50 -33.88 -28.46
N ALA A 415 -23.48 -34.50 -29.11
CA ALA A 415 -23.61 -34.49 -30.57
C ALA A 415 -23.95 -33.09 -31.15
N LYS A 416 -24.57 -32.20 -30.35
CA LYS A 416 -24.87 -30.81 -30.74
C LYS A 416 -23.72 -29.87 -30.43
N GLU A 417 -23.11 -30.01 -29.25
CA GLU A 417 -21.98 -29.19 -28.78
C GLU A 417 -20.83 -30.09 -28.28
N PRO A 418 -19.87 -30.44 -29.17
CA PRO A 418 -18.75 -31.29 -28.80
C PRO A 418 -17.86 -30.67 -27.71
N PHE A 419 -17.45 -31.48 -26.73
CA PHE A 419 -16.63 -31.02 -25.62
C PHE A 419 -15.20 -30.65 -26.05
N ASP A 420 -14.71 -29.45 -25.66
CA ASP A 420 -13.33 -29.03 -25.92
C ASP A 420 -12.36 -29.63 -24.89
N PHE A 421 -11.76 -30.77 -25.25
CA PHE A 421 -10.74 -31.45 -24.45
C PHE A 421 -9.49 -30.60 -24.15
N LYS A 422 -9.23 -29.49 -24.87
CA LYS A 422 -8.13 -28.57 -24.53
C LYS A 422 -8.32 -27.92 -23.16
N SER A 423 -9.57 -27.74 -22.72
CA SER A 423 -9.90 -27.20 -21.40
C SER A 423 -9.38 -28.06 -20.24
N ILE A 424 -9.19 -29.37 -20.46
CA ILE A 424 -8.68 -30.33 -19.48
C ILE A 424 -7.32 -30.96 -19.88
N SER A 425 -6.66 -30.46 -20.94
CA SER A 425 -5.34 -30.95 -21.36
C SER A 425 -4.20 -30.48 -20.45
N ASN A 426 -4.28 -29.30 -19.84
CA ASN A 426 -3.22 -28.79 -18.96
C ASN A 426 -3.46 -29.25 -17.52
N ILE A 427 -2.43 -29.75 -16.85
CA ILE A 427 -2.47 -30.04 -15.41
C ILE A 427 -1.69 -28.96 -14.67
N ASN A 428 -2.38 -28.22 -13.80
CA ASN A 428 -1.77 -27.26 -12.88
C ASN A 428 -1.97 -27.77 -11.45
N VAL A 429 -0.96 -28.44 -10.90
CA VAL A 429 -0.96 -28.86 -9.49
C VAL A 429 -0.48 -27.70 -8.63
N GLY A 430 -1.28 -27.33 -7.63
CA GLY A 430 -0.90 -26.37 -6.61
C GLY A 430 -0.21 -27.05 -5.43
N GLY A 431 0.47 -26.27 -4.59
CA GLY A 431 1.00 -26.74 -3.32
C GLY A 431 2.53 -26.71 -3.21
N ILE A 432 2.98 -27.08 -2.01
CA ILE A 432 4.35 -26.99 -1.53
C ILE A 432 4.70 -28.34 -0.89
N GLN A 433 5.84 -28.92 -1.28
CA GLN A 433 6.34 -30.18 -0.74
C GLN A 433 7.65 -29.92 0.01
N TYR A 434 7.67 -30.30 1.28
CA TYR A 434 8.86 -30.25 2.13
C TYR A 434 9.63 -31.58 2.08
N ILE A 435 10.96 -31.50 2.08
CA ILE A 435 11.86 -32.66 2.12
C ILE A 435 12.98 -32.40 3.14
N GLY A 436 13.10 -33.25 4.16
CA GLY A 436 14.02 -33.05 5.29
C GLY A 436 13.40 -32.21 6.42
N ASP A 437 14.20 -31.82 7.41
CA ASP A 437 13.74 -31.21 8.67
C ASP A 437 14.68 -30.05 9.11
N GLY A 438 14.14 -29.05 9.82
CA GLY A 438 14.83 -27.80 10.21
C GLY A 438 14.35 -26.54 9.48
N GLU A 439 14.74 -25.37 9.99
CA GLU A 439 14.21 -24.04 9.60
C GLU A 439 14.83 -23.41 8.34
N ILE A 440 15.90 -24.00 7.78
CA ILE A 440 16.60 -23.40 6.65
C ILE A 440 16.04 -23.97 5.35
N LEU A 441 15.52 -23.08 4.49
CA LEU A 441 14.73 -23.42 3.32
C LEU A 441 15.53 -23.16 2.02
N ASP A 442 15.81 -24.23 1.27
CA ASP A 442 16.28 -24.15 -0.12
C ASP A 442 15.18 -24.60 -1.08
N LEU A 443 14.75 -23.70 -1.98
CA LEU A 443 13.81 -24.05 -3.03
C LEU A 443 14.55 -24.81 -4.15
N VAL A 444 14.31 -26.12 -4.21
CA VAL A 444 14.94 -27.06 -5.15
C VAL A 444 14.23 -27.09 -6.50
N ASN A 445 12.90 -26.98 -6.51
CA ASN A 445 12.09 -27.02 -7.74
C ASN A 445 10.96 -25.99 -7.73
N SER A 446 10.58 -25.49 -8.90
CA SER A 446 9.43 -24.60 -9.11
C SER A 446 8.33 -25.30 -9.92
N PRO A 447 7.06 -24.94 -9.74
CA PRO A 447 5.97 -25.57 -10.46
C PRO A 447 6.10 -25.43 -11.97
N ALA A 448 5.99 -26.56 -12.67
CA ALA A 448 5.88 -26.60 -14.11
C ALA A 448 4.57 -27.30 -14.49
N PRO A 449 3.77 -26.74 -15.42
CA PRO A 449 2.50 -27.34 -15.81
C PRO A 449 2.73 -28.68 -16.52
N GLY A 450 1.85 -29.64 -16.23
CA GLY A 450 1.75 -30.92 -16.93
C GLY A 450 0.84 -30.82 -18.17
N LEU A 451 0.88 -31.86 -18.99
CA LEU A 451 0.11 -31.96 -20.24
C LEU A 451 -0.40 -33.38 -20.45
N VAL A 452 -1.70 -33.52 -20.67
CA VAL A 452 -2.40 -34.76 -21.05
C VAL A 452 -3.00 -34.60 -22.44
N LYS A 453 -2.95 -35.67 -23.23
CA LYS A 453 -3.71 -35.82 -24.48
C LYS A 453 -4.76 -36.89 -24.30
N PHE A 454 -5.93 -36.69 -24.90
CA PHE A 454 -7.05 -37.63 -24.86
C PHE A 454 -7.33 -38.17 -26.27
N ALA A 455 -7.70 -39.44 -26.37
CA ALA A 455 -8.32 -40.02 -27.56
C ALA A 455 -9.82 -40.19 -27.28
N TYR A 456 -10.64 -39.46 -28.02
CA TYR A 456 -12.10 -39.45 -27.89
C TYR A 456 -12.74 -40.19 -29.06
N ASP A 457 -13.71 -41.05 -28.77
CA ASP A 457 -14.54 -41.69 -29.79
C ASP A 457 -15.88 -40.97 -29.91
N SER A 458 -16.12 -40.35 -31.06
CA SER A 458 -17.37 -39.67 -31.38
C SER A 458 -18.56 -40.61 -31.59
N GLY A 459 -18.34 -41.93 -31.77
CA GLY A 459 -19.40 -42.93 -31.90
C GLY A 459 -20.02 -43.29 -30.54
N THR A 460 -19.18 -43.61 -29.54
CA THR A 460 -19.64 -43.90 -28.17
C THR A 460 -19.79 -42.66 -27.28
N GLY A 461 -19.20 -41.53 -27.67
CA GLY A 461 -19.15 -40.32 -26.86
C GLY A 461 -18.20 -40.40 -25.66
N MET A 462 -17.27 -41.36 -25.65
CA MET A 462 -16.39 -41.65 -24.51
C MET A 462 -14.91 -41.38 -24.81
N ILE A 463 -14.14 -41.12 -23.76
CA ILE A 463 -12.67 -41.12 -23.82
C ILE A 463 -12.22 -42.58 -23.81
N GLN A 464 -11.52 -42.99 -24.88
CA GLN A 464 -11.02 -44.36 -25.08
C GLN A 464 -9.57 -44.53 -24.62
N ASP A 465 -8.77 -43.46 -24.62
CA ASP A 465 -7.40 -43.47 -24.13
C ASP A 465 -6.97 -42.08 -23.64
N GLN A 466 -5.97 -42.02 -22.77
CA GLN A 466 -5.28 -40.78 -22.43
C GLN A 466 -3.79 -41.00 -22.13
N GLN A 467 -2.99 -40.01 -22.52
CA GLN A 467 -1.54 -40.04 -22.37
C GLN A 467 -1.03 -38.81 -21.61
N TYR A 468 -0.36 -39.05 -20.48
CA TYR A 468 0.37 -38.04 -19.73
C TYR A 468 1.68 -37.73 -20.47
N VAL A 469 1.65 -36.72 -21.35
CA VAL A 469 2.80 -36.27 -22.16
C VAL A 469 3.86 -35.60 -21.30
N LYS A 470 3.44 -34.93 -20.23
CA LYS A 470 4.32 -34.31 -19.23
C LYS A 470 3.62 -34.33 -17.87
N THR A 471 4.28 -34.85 -16.85
CA THR A 471 3.81 -34.73 -15.47
C THR A 471 4.04 -33.31 -14.94
N PRO A 472 3.10 -32.74 -14.16
CA PRO A 472 3.30 -31.49 -13.44
C PRO A 472 4.34 -31.64 -12.32
N SER A 473 4.83 -30.49 -11.81
CA SER A 473 5.62 -30.39 -10.59
C SER A 473 5.08 -29.29 -9.69
N ASN A 474 5.40 -29.35 -8.40
CA ASN A 474 5.05 -28.38 -7.36
C ASN A 474 6.28 -27.55 -6.92
N TYR A 475 6.12 -26.67 -5.92
CA TYR A 475 7.27 -26.10 -5.22
C TYR A 475 7.87 -27.18 -4.32
N VAL A 476 9.13 -27.55 -4.55
CA VAL A 476 9.87 -28.48 -3.68
C VAL A 476 10.85 -27.68 -2.84
N ILE A 477 10.63 -27.65 -1.52
CA ILE A 477 11.49 -27.00 -0.55
C ILE A 477 12.25 -28.08 0.20
N LYS A 478 13.57 -27.99 0.20
CA LYS A 478 14.40 -28.81 1.09
C LYS A 478 14.62 -28.05 2.40
N ARG A 479 14.26 -28.70 3.50
CA ARG A 479 14.54 -28.26 4.87
C ARG A 479 15.84 -28.87 5.36
N PHE A 480 16.60 -28.11 6.13
CA PHE A 480 17.81 -28.54 6.80
C PHE A 480 18.09 -27.64 8.01
N GLY A 481 18.89 -28.16 8.94
CA GLY A 481 19.33 -27.44 10.13
C GLY A 481 18.95 -28.10 11.45
N GLU A 482 18.05 -29.10 11.45
CA GLU A 482 17.66 -29.81 12.67
C GLU A 482 18.88 -30.43 13.39
N ARG A 483 19.07 -30.11 14.67
CA ARG A 483 20.09 -30.71 15.55
C ARG A 483 19.66 -30.83 17.00
N ASP A 484 19.97 -31.95 17.62
CA ASP A 484 19.82 -32.13 19.08
C ASP A 484 20.65 -31.09 19.85
N ASN A 485 20.06 -30.53 20.91
CA ASN A 485 20.71 -29.65 21.90
C ASN A 485 21.55 -28.50 21.31
N THR A 486 21.10 -27.92 20.19
CA THR A 486 21.76 -26.80 19.51
C THR A 486 20.76 -25.66 19.33
N VAL A 487 21.19 -24.39 19.43
CA VAL A 487 20.31 -23.24 19.22
C VAL A 487 21.04 -22.07 18.55
N VAL A 488 20.34 -21.31 17.71
CA VAL A 488 20.84 -20.12 17.02
C VAL A 488 19.97 -18.93 17.41
N LEU A 489 20.61 -17.81 17.77
CA LEU A 489 19.92 -16.53 17.96
C LEU A 489 19.91 -15.75 16.66
N THR A 490 18.74 -15.22 16.29
CA THR A 490 18.57 -14.34 15.14
C THR A 490 17.88 -13.04 15.54
N PHE A 491 18.30 -11.93 14.94
CA PHE A 491 17.79 -10.59 15.21
C PHE A 491 17.31 -9.90 13.95
N ASP A 492 16.07 -9.42 13.96
CA ASP A 492 15.40 -8.77 12.82
C ASP A 492 15.15 -7.27 13.07
N ASP A 493 14.78 -6.58 11.97
CA ASP A 493 14.60 -5.12 11.81
C ASP A 493 15.88 -4.25 11.90
N GLY A 494 16.97 -4.79 12.45
CA GLY A 494 18.19 -4.06 12.77
C GLY A 494 18.96 -3.41 11.60
N PRO A 495 19.95 -2.54 11.93
CA PRO A 495 20.35 -2.17 13.29
C PRO A 495 19.80 -0.83 13.77
N ASP A 496 19.46 -0.75 15.06
CA ASP A 496 19.04 0.47 15.78
C ASP A 496 20.22 1.07 16.59
N PRO A 497 20.39 2.41 16.64
CA PRO A 497 21.50 3.04 17.36
C PRO A 497 21.41 2.92 18.90
N THR A 498 20.29 2.47 19.44
CA THR A 498 20.03 2.30 20.88
C THR A 498 20.18 0.83 21.29
N TYR A 499 19.41 -0.06 20.65
CA TYR A 499 19.24 -1.44 21.14
C TYR A 499 20.28 -2.43 20.58
N THR A 500 20.66 -2.34 19.29
CA THR A 500 21.68 -3.22 18.70
C THR A 500 23.03 -3.17 19.48
N PRO A 501 23.54 -2.00 19.93
CA PRO A 501 24.73 -1.95 20.77
C PRO A 501 24.62 -2.76 22.08
N GLU A 502 23.44 -2.78 22.71
CA GLU A 502 23.18 -3.54 23.95
C GLU A 502 23.08 -5.04 23.67
N VAL A 503 22.42 -5.45 22.58
CA VAL A 503 22.40 -6.85 22.11
C VAL A 503 23.84 -7.35 21.91
N LEU A 504 24.66 -6.62 21.15
CA LEU A 504 26.05 -6.99 20.87
C LEU A 504 26.89 -7.11 22.16
N GLU A 505 26.73 -6.20 23.12
CA GLU A 505 27.46 -6.28 24.39
C GLU A 505 27.02 -7.49 25.25
N ILE A 506 25.74 -7.85 25.23
CA ILE A 506 25.23 -9.07 25.88
C ILE A 506 25.81 -10.32 25.20
N LEU A 507 25.70 -10.43 23.87
CA LEU A 507 26.22 -11.58 23.10
C LEU A 507 27.73 -11.77 23.31
N LYS A 508 28.48 -10.68 23.31
CA LYS A 508 29.93 -10.64 23.54
C LYS A 508 30.31 -11.08 24.96
N ARG A 509 29.62 -10.57 25.99
CA ARG A 509 29.82 -11.00 27.38
C ARG A 509 29.50 -12.48 27.55
N GLU A 510 28.43 -12.95 26.92
CA GLU A 510 27.97 -14.34 26.98
C GLU A 510 28.75 -15.29 26.06
N HIS A 511 29.62 -14.78 25.18
CA HIS A 511 30.35 -15.56 24.16
C HIS A 511 29.41 -16.36 23.24
N VAL A 512 28.29 -15.74 22.82
CA VAL A 512 27.24 -16.35 22.00
C VAL A 512 27.23 -15.73 20.61
N PRO A 513 27.37 -16.52 19.51
CA PRO A 513 27.18 -16.01 18.16
C PRO A 513 25.69 -15.82 17.84
N ALA A 514 25.42 -15.04 16.79
CA ALA A 514 24.07 -14.75 16.31
C ALA A 514 24.10 -14.39 14.81
N ALA A 515 22.92 -14.31 14.19
CA ALA A 515 22.74 -13.73 12.86
C ALA A 515 21.80 -12.51 12.89
N PHE A 516 22.12 -11.44 12.17
CA PHE A 516 21.33 -10.22 12.09
C PHE A 516 20.75 -10.04 10.68
N PHE A 517 19.43 -9.97 10.54
CA PHE A 517 18.74 -9.76 9.27
C PHE A 517 18.45 -8.27 9.08
N LEU A 518 19.27 -7.64 8.25
CA LEU A 518 19.37 -6.18 8.21
C LEU A 518 18.35 -5.54 7.27
N VAL A 519 17.67 -4.49 7.75
CA VAL A 519 16.84 -3.61 6.94
C VAL A 519 17.72 -2.53 6.29
N GLY A 520 17.70 -2.43 4.96
CA GLY A 520 18.62 -1.57 4.20
C GLY A 520 18.60 -0.09 4.59
N VAL A 521 17.45 0.51 4.89
CA VAL A 521 17.36 1.91 5.39
C VAL A 521 17.88 2.09 6.82
N MET A 522 18.00 1.02 7.61
CA MET A 522 18.63 1.07 8.94
C MET A 522 20.14 0.89 8.80
N ALA A 523 20.57 -0.08 7.99
CA ALA A 523 21.98 -0.29 7.63
C ALA A 523 22.62 0.94 6.94
N GLU A 524 21.87 1.69 6.11
CA GLU A 524 22.31 2.97 5.52
C GLU A 524 22.61 4.03 6.60
N LYS A 525 21.79 4.11 7.66
CA LYS A 525 21.92 5.12 8.71
C LYS A 525 23.00 4.76 9.74
N ASN A 526 23.17 3.46 9.99
CA ASN A 526 23.94 2.91 11.08
C ASN A 526 25.11 2.04 10.58
N MET A 527 25.80 2.51 9.52
CA MET A 527 26.85 1.75 8.81
C MET A 527 27.99 1.24 9.72
N ASP A 528 28.26 1.93 10.82
CA ASP A 528 29.30 1.53 11.77
C ASP A 528 28.86 0.37 12.69
N LEU A 529 27.55 0.22 12.96
CA LEU A 529 27.01 -0.93 13.69
C LEU A 529 27.03 -2.20 12.83
N VAL A 530 26.62 -2.10 11.56
CA VAL A 530 26.75 -3.20 10.58
C VAL A 530 28.21 -3.69 10.47
N ARG A 531 29.18 -2.76 10.53
CA ARG A 531 30.60 -3.13 10.56
C ARG A 531 30.99 -3.79 11.88
N LYS A 532 30.45 -3.34 13.01
CA LYS A 532 30.68 -3.93 14.35
C LYS A 532 30.12 -5.35 14.44
N GLU A 533 28.87 -5.59 14.05
CA GLU A 533 28.25 -6.92 13.95
C GLU A 533 29.14 -7.89 13.18
N TYR A 534 29.60 -7.46 12.00
CA TYR A 534 30.48 -8.26 11.16
C TYR A 534 31.86 -8.51 11.82
N GLN A 535 32.46 -7.50 12.47
CA GLN A 535 33.77 -7.61 13.11
C GLN A 535 33.75 -8.43 14.41
N GLU A 536 32.63 -8.45 15.15
CA GLU A 536 32.48 -9.23 16.39
C GLU A 536 32.11 -10.71 16.13
N GLY A 537 31.85 -11.07 14.86
CA GLY A 537 31.78 -12.47 14.41
C GLY A 537 30.40 -12.93 13.92
N HIS A 538 29.39 -12.06 13.94
CA HIS A 538 28.00 -12.42 13.66
C HIS A 538 27.70 -12.57 12.16
N GLU A 539 26.79 -13.46 11.80
CA GLU A 539 26.34 -13.61 10.40
C GLU A 539 25.37 -12.48 10.04
N LEU A 540 25.43 -11.96 8.81
CA LEU A 540 24.50 -10.92 8.33
C LEU A 540 23.60 -11.48 7.23
N GLY A 541 22.30 -11.36 7.43
CA GLY A 541 21.26 -11.66 6.46
C GLY A 541 20.61 -10.39 5.90
N ASN A 542 19.80 -10.58 4.86
CA ASN A 542 19.04 -9.52 4.22
C ASN A 542 17.58 -9.55 4.71
N HIS A 543 17.03 -8.38 5.10
CA HIS A 543 15.63 -8.21 5.48
C HIS A 543 14.93 -7.13 4.64
N THR A 544 15.24 -7.08 3.33
CA THR A 544 14.83 -6.04 2.36
C THR A 544 15.39 -4.65 2.65
N PHE A 545 15.08 -3.64 1.82
CA PHE A 545 15.61 -2.29 1.96
C PHE A 545 14.66 -1.38 2.73
N PHE A 546 13.38 -1.36 2.34
CA PHE A 546 12.33 -0.52 2.93
C PHE A 546 11.36 -1.26 3.85
N HIS A 547 11.60 -2.56 4.13
CA HIS A 547 10.70 -3.41 4.91
C HIS A 547 9.24 -3.45 4.40
N PRO A 548 8.98 -3.77 3.12
CA PRO A 548 7.62 -4.01 2.64
C PRO A 548 7.19 -5.47 2.85
N ASP A 549 5.88 -5.69 3.01
CA ASP A 549 5.28 -7.02 2.82
C ASP A 549 5.51 -7.47 1.38
N MET A 550 6.33 -8.51 1.22
CA MET A 550 6.77 -9.01 -0.08
C MET A 550 5.67 -9.71 -0.88
N SER A 551 4.54 -10.08 -0.25
CA SER A 551 3.36 -10.59 -0.96
C SER A 551 2.60 -9.49 -1.71
N THR A 552 2.82 -8.22 -1.35
CA THR A 552 2.06 -7.06 -1.86
C THR A 552 2.75 -6.26 -2.97
N ILE A 553 3.98 -6.62 -3.36
CA ILE A 553 4.83 -5.83 -4.28
C ILE A 553 5.30 -6.62 -5.50
N GLY A 554 5.34 -5.98 -6.67
CA GLY A 554 5.76 -6.62 -7.93
C GLY A 554 7.22 -7.14 -7.93
N PRO A 555 7.55 -8.12 -8.78
CA PRO A 555 8.85 -8.82 -8.76
C PRO A 555 10.05 -7.91 -9.05
N ASN A 556 9.86 -6.83 -9.82
CA ASN A 556 10.89 -5.82 -10.04
C ASN A 556 11.19 -5.01 -8.76
N ARG A 557 10.18 -4.75 -7.93
CA ARG A 557 10.35 -4.09 -6.64
C ARG A 557 11.06 -5.04 -5.66
N VAL A 558 10.63 -6.29 -5.55
CA VAL A 558 11.33 -7.33 -4.78
C VAL A 558 12.80 -7.42 -5.18
N LYS A 559 13.08 -7.47 -6.50
CA LYS A 559 14.46 -7.50 -7.00
C LYS A 559 15.26 -6.27 -6.54
N PHE A 560 14.67 -5.07 -6.56
CA PHE A 560 15.32 -3.86 -6.05
C PHE A 560 15.59 -3.95 -4.54
N GLU A 561 14.60 -4.33 -3.73
CA GLU A 561 14.68 -4.46 -2.26
C GLU A 561 15.86 -5.36 -1.85
N LEU A 562 15.88 -6.58 -2.38
CA LEU A 562 16.93 -7.58 -2.10
C LEU A 562 18.32 -7.09 -2.53
N ASN A 563 18.41 -6.48 -3.71
CA ASN A 563 19.70 -6.10 -4.30
C ASN A 563 20.28 -4.82 -3.67
N ALA A 564 19.45 -3.86 -3.28
CA ALA A 564 19.90 -2.65 -2.61
C ALA A 564 20.49 -2.97 -1.22
N THR A 565 19.83 -3.83 -0.43
CA THR A 565 20.33 -4.25 0.89
C THR A 565 21.60 -5.09 0.80
N ARG A 566 21.67 -6.06 -0.12
CA ARG A 566 22.94 -6.77 -0.40
C ARG A 566 24.06 -5.79 -0.69
N LYS A 567 23.79 -4.77 -1.51
CA LYS A 567 24.82 -3.82 -1.92
C LYS A 567 25.31 -2.93 -0.78
N ILE A 568 24.45 -2.61 0.18
CA ILE A 568 24.85 -1.96 1.44
C ILE A 568 25.78 -2.87 2.24
N ILE A 569 25.40 -4.13 2.48
CA ILE A 569 26.22 -5.12 3.22
C ILE A 569 27.60 -5.30 2.58
N GLU A 570 27.65 -5.47 1.25
CA GLU A 570 28.89 -5.56 0.46
C GLU A 570 29.79 -4.33 0.61
N CYS A 571 29.20 -3.12 0.60
CA CYS A 571 29.97 -1.88 0.67
C CYS A 571 30.47 -1.53 2.08
N ILE A 572 29.82 -2.05 3.13
CA ILE A 572 30.22 -1.84 4.53
C ILE A 572 31.27 -2.88 4.97
N THR A 573 31.05 -4.15 4.62
CA THR A 573 31.81 -5.30 5.15
C THR A 573 32.84 -5.89 4.19
N GLY A 574 32.75 -5.57 2.89
CA GLY A 574 33.54 -6.22 1.84
C GLY A 574 33.06 -7.63 1.45
N HIS A 575 32.01 -8.13 2.11
CA HIS A 575 31.46 -9.47 1.94
C HIS A 575 30.00 -9.39 1.49
N SER A 576 29.58 -10.30 0.61
CA SER A 576 28.17 -10.42 0.23
C SER A 576 27.42 -11.25 1.27
N THR A 577 26.13 -11.54 1.01
CA THR A 577 25.38 -12.54 1.79
C THR A 577 24.41 -13.31 0.90
N ILE A 578 24.27 -14.60 1.23
CA ILE A 578 23.20 -15.48 0.72
C ILE A 578 22.09 -15.71 1.75
N LEU A 579 22.20 -15.19 2.97
CA LEU A 579 21.16 -15.32 3.99
C LEU A 579 20.06 -14.26 3.78
N PHE A 580 18.80 -14.67 3.90
CA PHE A 580 17.63 -13.80 3.75
C PHE A 580 16.47 -14.30 4.62
N ARG A 581 15.68 -13.37 5.12
CA ARG A 581 14.40 -13.61 5.81
C ARG A 581 13.40 -12.58 5.29
N ALA A 582 12.19 -13.00 4.95
CA ALA A 582 11.20 -12.11 4.34
C ALA A 582 10.41 -11.33 5.42
N PRO A 583 10.29 -9.99 5.32
CA PRO A 583 9.44 -9.21 6.22
C PRO A 583 7.99 -9.70 6.23
N PHE A 584 7.39 -9.69 7.42
CA PHE A 584 6.00 -10.11 7.70
C PHE A 584 5.65 -11.57 7.39
N ASN A 585 6.62 -12.41 7.02
CA ASN A 585 6.41 -13.81 6.66
C ASN A 585 6.83 -14.73 7.83
N ALA A 586 5.94 -14.86 8.82
CA ALA A 586 6.26 -15.27 10.19
C ALA A 586 6.22 -16.79 10.51
N ASP A 587 6.32 -17.67 9.50
CA ASP A 587 6.30 -19.12 9.70
C ASP A 587 7.45 -19.79 8.93
N ALA A 588 8.20 -20.69 9.59
CA ALA A 588 9.22 -21.56 8.96
C ALA A 588 8.65 -22.53 7.91
N GLU A 589 7.33 -22.72 7.87
CA GLU A 589 6.64 -23.50 6.85
C GLU A 589 5.62 -22.63 6.09
N PRO A 590 6.01 -21.95 5.00
CA PRO A 590 5.08 -21.37 4.02
C PRO A 590 3.94 -22.34 3.63
N GLN A 591 2.73 -22.12 4.15
CA GLN A 591 1.55 -22.93 3.87
C GLN A 591 0.86 -22.51 2.56
N THR A 592 1.04 -21.25 2.15
CA THR A 592 0.35 -20.70 0.98
C THR A 592 1.28 -20.32 -0.18
N VAL A 593 0.69 -20.25 -1.37
CA VAL A 593 1.38 -19.74 -2.57
C VAL A 593 1.79 -18.26 -2.41
N ALA A 594 1.15 -17.50 -1.52
CA ALA A 594 1.55 -16.12 -1.23
C ALA A 594 2.85 -16.06 -0.40
N GLU A 595 2.97 -16.89 0.63
CA GLU A 595 4.18 -16.99 1.49
C GLU A 595 5.40 -17.56 0.74
N ILE A 596 5.19 -18.46 -0.24
CA ILE A 596 6.32 -19.04 -0.99
C ILE A 596 6.86 -18.13 -2.11
N LEU A 597 6.10 -17.15 -2.57
CA LEU A 597 6.55 -16.23 -3.63
C LEU A 597 7.80 -15.41 -3.23
N PRO A 598 7.89 -14.83 -2.01
CA PRO A 598 9.11 -14.23 -1.48
C PRO A 598 10.33 -15.17 -1.48
N VAL A 599 10.14 -16.42 -1.04
CA VAL A 599 11.18 -17.47 -1.01
C VAL A 599 11.64 -17.82 -2.43
N ALA A 600 10.71 -18.03 -3.36
CA ALA A 600 11.00 -18.36 -4.75
C ALA A 600 11.66 -17.21 -5.51
N GLN A 601 11.28 -15.96 -5.23
CA GLN A 601 11.85 -14.79 -5.87
C GLN A 601 13.24 -14.44 -5.30
N SER A 602 13.45 -14.61 -3.99
CA SER A 602 14.79 -14.46 -3.38
C SER A 602 15.76 -15.56 -3.83
N ARG A 603 15.29 -16.80 -4.02
CA ARG A 603 16.13 -17.89 -4.56
C ARG A 603 16.73 -17.57 -5.93
N LYS A 604 15.99 -16.89 -6.83
CA LYS A 604 16.46 -16.44 -8.15
C LYS A 604 17.60 -15.42 -8.07
N GLU A 605 17.74 -14.71 -6.96
CA GLU A 605 18.83 -13.78 -6.68
C GLU A 605 19.92 -14.43 -5.78
N ASN A 606 20.00 -15.77 -5.75
CA ASN A 606 20.87 -16.62 -4.90
C ASN A 606 20.79 -16.30 -3.40
N TYR A 607 19.59 -16.33 -2.85
CA TYR A 607 19.39 -16.39 -1.40
C TYR A 607 18.92 -17.77 -0.92
N ILE A 608 19.20 -18.04 0.35
CA ILE A 608 18.64 -19.09 1.20
C ILE A 608 17.72 -18.40 2.18
N ASN A 609 16.52 -18.97 2.40
CA ASN A 609 15.58 -18.41 3.37
C ASN A 609 15.84 -19.07 4.72
N VAL A 610 15.91 -18.25 5.76
CA VAL A 610 16.05 -18.70 7.16
C VAL A 610 14.73 -18.39 7.85
N GLY A 611 14.01 -19.43 8.25
CA GLY A 611 12.80 -19.32 9.07
C GLY A 611 13.08 -19.44 10.56
N GLU A 612 12.01 -19.61 11.32
CA GLU A 612 12.01 -19.71 12.78
C GLU A 612 10.83 -20.60 13.24
N TYR A 613 11.09 -21.48 14.21
CA TYR A 613 10.04 -22.22 14.93
C TYR A 613 9.87 -21.72 16.38
N ILE A 614 10.69 -20.75 16.80
CA ILE A 614 10.67 -20.14 18.13
C ILE A 614 10.55 -18.61 17.98
N ASP A 615 9.32 -18.10 18.03
CA ASP A 615 9.01 -16.66 18.02
C ASP A 615 8.21 -16.27 19.29
N PRO A 616 8.81 -15.51 20.23
CA PRO A 616 8.10 -14.97 21.38
C PRO A 616 7.17 -13.79 21.07
N ASN A 617 7.18 -13.29 19.83
CA ASN A 617 6.51 -12.08 19.38
C ASN A 617 6.94 -10.86 20.24
N ASP A 618 8.25 -10.71 20.46
CA ASP A 618 8.85 -9.65 21.27
C ASP A 618 8.67 -8.25 20.67
N TRP A 619 8.42 -8.19 19.36
CA TRP A 619 8.10 -6.97 18.64
C TRP A 619 6.74 -6.33 19.03
N LEU A 620 5.82 -7.10 19.66
CA LEU A 620 4.48 -6.63 20.02
C LEU A 620 4.51 -5.54 21.12
N PRO A 621 3.81 -4.40 20.94
CA PRO A 621 3.76 -3.35 21.95
C PRO A 621 3.21 -3.83 23.31
N GLY A 622 3.96 -3.56 24.38
CA GLY A 622 3.53 -3.83 25.77
C GLY A 622 3.94 -5.18 26.34
N ARG A 623 4.63 -6.05 25.57
CA ARG A 623 5.24 -7.29 26.07
C ARG A 623 6.26 -7.01 27.17
N THR A 624 6.27 -7.86 28.20
CA THR A 624 7.25 -7.85 29.28
C THR A 624 8.38 -8.87 29.04
N ALA A 625 9.53 -8.65 29.69
CA ALA A 625 10.67 -9.57 29.60
C ALA A 625 10.34 -10.99 30.13
N ASP A 626 9.43 -11.11 31.10
CA ASP A 626 8.96 -12.40 31.60
C ASP A 626 8.11 -13.15 30.57
N GLU A 627 7.22 -12.46 29.86
CA GLU A 627 6.41 -13.07 28.80
C GLU A 627 7.27 -13.55 27.63
N ILE A 628 8.25 -12.74 27.20
CA ILE A 628 9.20 -13.11 26.14
C ILE A 628 9.99 -14.37 26.56
N TYR A 629 10.59 -14.34 27.75
CA TYR A 629 11.36 -15.46 28.31
C TYR A 629 10.53 -16.75 28.42
N ASN A 630 9.31 -16.66 28.96
CA ASN A 630 8.44 -17.81 29.14
C ASN A 630 7.96 -18.41 27.80
N GLU A 631 7.67 -17.56 26.81
CA GLU A 631 7.20 -18.02 25.50
C GLU A 631 8.32 -18.71 24.70
N VAL A 632 9.55 -18.18 24.74
CA VAL A 632 10.75 -18.88 24.19
C VAL A 632 10.92 -20.27 24.82
N ILE A 633 10.83 -20.38 26.15
CA ILE A 633 11.02 -21.66 26.85
C ILE A 633 9.89 -22.66 26.57
N LYS A 634 8.66 -22.17 26.40
CA LYS A 634 7.50 -22.96 26.00
C LYS A 634 7.66 -23.54 24.59
N GLN A 635 8.31 -22.81 23.69
CA GLN A 635 8.57 -23.21 22.30
C GLN A 635 9.92 -23.90 22.08
N ARG A 636 10.79 -24.05 23.10
CA ARG A 636 12.18 -24.55 22.99
C ARG A 636 12.37 -25.89 22.26
N ASP A 637 11.33 -26.73 22.21
CA ASP A 637 11.35 -28.07 21.61
C ASP A 637 10.79 -28.06 20.16
N ASN A 638 10.40 -26.89 19.64
CA ASN A 638 9.85 -26.72 18.29
C ASN A 638 10.93 -26.67 17.19
N GLY A 639 12.16 -26.26 17.52
CA GLY A 639 13.23 -26.06 16.55
C GLY A 639 14.56 -25.58 17.14
N ASN A 640 15.44 -25.11 16.27
CA ASN A 640 16.80 -24.67 16.55
C ASN A 640 17.02 -23.16 16.39
N ILE A 641 16.13 -22.41 15.74
CA ILE A 641 16.29 -20.97 15.49
C ILE A 641 15.30 -20.15 16.31
N ILE A 642 15.83 -19.24 17.14
CA ILE A 642 15.07 -18.24 17.90
C ILE A 642 15.09 -16.91 17.14
N LEU A 643 13.91 -16.35 16.89
CA LEU A 643 13.71 -14.98 16.42
C LEU A 643 13.58 -14.02 17.62
N LEU A 644 14.28 -12.89 17.55
CA LEU A 644 14.13 -11.72 18.40
C LEU A 644 14.28 -10.45 17.51
N HIS A 645 13.94 -9.28 18.03
CA HIS A 645 14.06 -8.02 17.28
C HIS A 645 14.99 -7.03 17.99
N ASP A 646 15.95 -6.45 17.26
CA ASP A 646 16.86 -5.42 17.78
C ASP A 646 16.53 -4.01 17.27
N ALA A 647 15.52 -3.87 16.40
CA ALA A 647 14.89 -2.60 16.05
C ALA A 647 13.34 -2.73 15.99
N GLY A 648 12.66 -1.91 15.18
CA GLY A 648 11.21 -2.03 14.96
C GLY A 648 10.29 -1.46 16.06
N GLY A 649 10.84 -0.83 17.11
CA GLY A 649 10.07 -0.26 18.21
C GLY A 649 10.89 -0.12 19.50
N ASN A 650 10.23 -0.05 20.66
CA ASN A 650 10.92 -0.19 21.94
C ASN A 650 11.26 -1.69 22.14
N ARG A 651 12.54 -2.01 22.37
CA ARG A 651 13.07 -3.37 22.59
C ARG A 651 13.64 -3.60 24.01
N GLU A 652 13.40 -2.71 24.97
CA GLU A 652 13.89 -2.83 26.37
C GLU A 652 13.54 -4.19 27.01
N ALA A 653 12.33 -4.71 26.72
CA ALA A 653 11.89 -6.02 27.19
C ALA A 653 12.71 -7.18 26.58
N THR A 654 13.05 -7.10 25.30
CA THR A 654 13.94 -8.04 24.59
C THR A 654 15.34 -8.02 25.20
N ILE A 655 15.92 -6.83 25.41
CA ILE A 655 17.24 -6.66 26.06
C ILE A 655 17.26 -7.28 27.46
N ALA A 656 16.20 -7.10 28.25
CA ALA A 656 16.09 -7.68 29.58
C ALA A 656 15.84 -9.21 29.59
N ALA A 657 15.18 -9.76 28.57
CA ALA A 657 14.94 -11.19 28.42
C ALA A 657 16.17 -11.96 27.90
N LEU A 658 16.94 -11.36 27.00
CA LEU A 658 18.03 -12.02 26.26
C LEU A 658 19.08 -12.72 27.15
N PRO A 659 19.63 -12.12 28.23
CA PRO A 659 20.57 -12.83 29.11
C PRO A 659 19.94 -14.06 29.78
N ARG A 660 18.66 -13.96 30.18
CA ARG A 660 17.92 -15.04 30.85
C ARG A 660 17.70 -16.21 29.90
N ILE A 661 17.34 -15.93 28.64
CA ILE A 661 17.22 -16.93 27.57
C ILE A 661 18.57 -17.65 27.40
N ILE A 662 19.66 -16.90 27.27
CA ILE A 662 21.01 -17.47 27.10
C ILE A 662 21.41 -18.36 28.28
N HIS A 663 21.17 -17.91 29.51
CA HIS A 663 21.49 -18.69 30.72
C HIS A 663 20.65 -19.98 30.79
N TYR A 664 19.34 -19.90 30.54
CA TYR A 664 18.47 -21.06 30.52
C TYR A 664 18.97 -22.16 29.56
N PHE A 665 19.22 -21.82 28.30
CA PHE A 665 19.67 -22.80 27.30
C PHE A 665 21.04 -23.40 27.65
N LYS A 666 21.99 -22.58 28.16
CA LYS A 666 23.29 -23.07 28.65
C LYS A 666 23.15 -24.05 29.82
N GLU A 667 22.32 -23.73 30.81
CA GLU A 667 22.08 -24.57 32.00
C GLU A 667 21.41 -25.91 31.62
N HIS A 668 20.57 -25.91 30.59
CA HIS A 668 19.90 -27.12 30.07
C HIS A 668 20.74 -27.87 29.02
N GLY A 669 22.02 -27.52 28.86
CA GLY A 669 22.99 -28.28 28.05
C GLY A 669 22.97 -27.99 26.55
N TYR A 670 22.25 -26.96 26.10
CA TYR A 670 22.25 -26.55 24.69
C TYR A 670 23.54 -25.79 24.33
N LYS A 671 23.96 -25.93 23.07
CA LYS A 671 25.08 -25.18 22.49
C LYS A 671 24.56 -24.09 21.56
N PHE A 672 25.03 -22.86 21.78
CA PHE A 672 24.81 -21.78 20.83
C PHE A 672 25.71 -21.94 19.61
N ALA A 673 25.14 -21.73 18.42
CA ALA A 673 25.75 -21.98 17.11
C ALA A 673 25.35 -20.90 16.09
N THR A 674 25.92 -20.93 14.88
CA THR A 674 25.53 -20.06 13.77
C THR A 674 24.56 -20.76 12.78
N VAL A 675 23.97 -20.00 11.84
CA VAL A 675 23.21 -20.60 10.72
C VAL A 675 24.15 -21.47 9.87
N GLY A 676 25.39 -21.01 9.65
CA GLY A 676 26.47 -21.80 9.06
C GLY A 676 26.72 -23.13 9.77
N ASP A 677 26.80 -23.13 11.10
CA ASP A 677 27.00 -24.37 11.86
C ASP A 677 25.88 -25.38 11.62
N LEU A 678 24.61 -24.96 11.63
CA LEU A 678 23.46 -25.82 11.32
C LEU A 678 23.58 -26.43 9.90
N MET A 679 23.98 -25.61 8.92
CA MET A 679 24.24 -26.03 7.54
C MET A 679 25.49 -26.90 7.35
N GLY A 680 26.39 -26.97 8.34
CA GLY A 680 27.72 -27.58 8.16
C GLY A 680 28.61 -26.75 7.23
N LYS A 681 28.46 -25.42 7.25
CA LYS A 681 29.13 -24.44 6.39
C LYS A 681 29.88 -23.40 7.21
N LYS A 682 30.98 -22.89 6.64
CA LYS A 682 31.70 -21.77 7.26
C LYS A 682 30.98 -20.45 6.99
N ARG A 683 31.13 -19.48 7.90
CA ARG A 683 30.65 -18.10 7.73
C ARG A 683 31.07 -17.50 6.38
N ASP A 684 32.30 -17.73 5.92
CA ASP A 684 32.80 -17.25 4.62
C ASP A 684 32.16 -17.95 3.40
N GLU A 685 31.45 -19.08 3.56
CA GLU A 685 30.64 -19.69 2.48
C GLU A 685 29.24 -19.05 2.40
N LEU A 686 28.72 -18.52 3.50
CA LEU A 686 27.43 -17.83 3.58
C LEU A 686 27.56 -16.33 3.29
N MET A 687 28.68 -15.75 3.71
CA MET A 687 29.08 -14.37 3.49
C MET A 687 30.36 -14.31 2.64
N PRO A 688 30.31 -14.72 1.36
CA PRO A 688 31.52 -14.82 0.55
C PRO A 688 32.19 -13.45 0.36
N PRO A 689 33.53 -13.38 0.42
CA PRO A 689 34.24 -12.17 0.05
C PRO A 689 33.90 -11.82 -1.39
N VAL A 690 33.53 -10.56 -1.64
CA VAL A 690 33.27 -10.10 -3.00
C VAL A 690 34.56 -10.27 -3.79
N GLN A 691 34.58 -10.99 -4.92
CA GLN A 691 35.82 -11.20 -5.69
C GLN A 691 36.42 -9.89 -6.24
N ASN A 692 35.64 -8.80 -6.20
CA ASN A 692 36.06 -7.42 -6.40
C ASN A 692 36.00 -6.62 -5.08
N ALA A 693 36.55 -7.17 -3.99
CA ALA A 693 36.52 -6.58 -2.66
C ALA A 693 37.34 -5.28 -2.61
N SER A 694 36.62 -4.15 -2.62
CA SER A 694 37.07 -2.83 -2.14
C SER A 694 38.27 -2.13 -2.80
N ASP A 695 39.10 -2.81 -3.60
CA ASP A 695 40.13 -2.26 -4.48
C ASP A 695 40.12 -3.07 -5.80
N SER A 696 40.23 -2.52 -7.01
CA SER A 696 40.86 -1.26 -7.41
C SER A 696 40.16 -0.62 -8.62
N GLY A 697 39.51 0.54 -8.46
CA GLY A 697 38.99 1.32 -9.59
C GLY A 697 37.66 2.05 -9.36
N PHE A 698 37.12 2.58 -10.46
CA PHE A 698 35.96 3.50 -10.49
C PHE A 698 34.72 2.99 -9.75
N SER A 699 34.45 1.67 -9.77
CA SER A 699 33.26 1.06 -9.16
C SER A 699 33.28 1.06 -7.62
N GLY A 700 34.44 0.90 -6.98
CA GLY A 700 34.54 0.97 -5.51
C GLY A 700 34.30 2.41 -5.03
N SER A 701 34.94 3.37 -5.70
CA SER A 701 34.75 4.80 -5.45
C SER A 701 33.34 5.27 -5.75
N SER A 702 32.69 4.77 -6.82
CA SER A 702 31.30 5.14 -7.14
C SER A 702 30.31 4.65 -6.09
N ASN A 703 30.51 3.45 -5.52
CA ASN A 703 29.62 2.91 -4.49
C ASN A 703 29.76 3.67 -3.17
N ARG A 704 30.99 4.00 -2.75
CA ARG A 704 31.24 4.82 -1.56
C ARG A 704 30.72 6.25 -1.74
N LEU A 705 30.90 6.83 -2.93
CA LEU A 705 30.32 8.13 -3.28
C LEU A 705 28.79 8.08 -3.29
N PHE A 706 28.19 7.00 -3.79
CA PHE A 706 26.75 6.79 -3.81
C PHE A 706 26.17 6.74 -2.39
N LEU A 707 26.66 5.85 -1.53
CA LEU A 707 26.18 5.73 -0.14
C LEU A 707 26.42 7.02 0.65
N GLY A 708 27.60 7.64 0.50
CA GLY A 708 27.86 8.95 1.12
C GLY A 708 26.93 10.06 0.61
N THR A 709 26.61 10.06 -0.69
CA THR A 709 25.69 11.06 -1.28
C THR A 709 24.24 10.84 -0.83
N LEU A 710 23.78 9.60 -0.68
CA LEU A 710 22.48 9.29 -0.10
C LEU A 710 22.43 9.73 1.37
N PHE A 711 23.36 9.24 2.19
CA PHE A 711 23.38 9.50 3.63
C PHE A 711 23.49 11.01 3.95
N TYR A 712 24.53 11.68 3.44
CA TYR A 712 24.70 13.12 3.68
C TYR A 712 23.65 13.97 2.95
N GLY A 713 23.15 13.52 1.80
CA GLY A 713 22.06 14.19 1.08
C GLY A 713 20.75 14.16 1.86
N ASN A 714 20.39 13.00 2.41
CA ASN A 714 19.21 12.81 3.26
C ASN A 714 19.30 13.67 4.53
N ILE A 715 20.44 13.63 5.24
CA ILE A 715 20.69 14.49 6.41
C ILE A 715 20.56 15.98 6.05
N PHE A 716 21.20 16.42 4.96
CA PHE A 716 21.16 17.81 4.50
C PHE A 716 19.73 18.28 4.17
N LEU A 717 18.95 17.45 3.48
CA LEU A 717 17.56 17.75 3.13
C LEU A 717 16.66 17.81 4.36
N ASN A 718 16.75 16.83 5.26
CA ASN A 718 15.98 16.81 6.50
C ASN A 718 16.31 18.01 7.38
N LEU A 719 17.59 18.35 7.52
CA LEU A 719 18.03 19.53 8.26
C LEU A 719 17.50 20.83 7.64
N ILE A 720 17.60 21.01 6.32
CA ILE A 720 17.07 22.20 5.63
C ILE A 720 15.56 22.32 5.78
N PHE A 721 14.81 21.23 5.58
CA PHE A 721 13.35 21.28 5.71
C PHE A 721 12.91 21.51 7.15
N SER A 722 13.56 20.87 8.13
CA SER A 722 13.27 21.07 9.56
C SER A 722 13.53 22.53 9.98
N ILE A 723 14.68 23.10 9.60
CA ILE A 723 15.00 24.50 9.84
C ILE A 723 13.99 25.42 9.14
N ALA A 724 13.65 25.16 7.88
CA ALA A 724 12.69 25.94 7.12
C ALA A 724 11.29 25.96 7.77
N ILE A 725 10.80 24.79 8.25
CA ILE A 725 9.52 24.64 8.93
C ILE A 725 9.54 25.39 10.27
N VAL A 726 10.57 25.19 11.10
CA VAL A 726 10.70 25.87 12.40
C VAL A 726 10.76 27.38 12.22
N LEU A 727 11.56 27.89 11.26
CA LEU A 727 11.63 29.33 10.96
C LEU A 727 10.30 29.89 10.44
N ALA A 728 9.59 29.15 9.59
CA ALA A 728 8.30 29.57 9.04
C ALA A 728 7.21 29.64 10.13
N ILE A 729 7.12 28.62 10.99
CA ILE A 729 6.19 28.61 12.13
C ILE A 729 6.55 29.74 13.10
N PHE A 730 7.82 29.86 13.51
CA PHE A 730 8.29 30.92 14.40
C PHE A 730 7.94 32.31 13.86
N ARG A 731 8.24 32.59 12.59
CA ARG A 731 7.86 33.86 11.95
C ARG A 731 6.36 34.08 12.02
N THR A 732 5.56 33.08 11.66
CA THR A 732 4.10 33.27 11.55
C THR A 732 3.47 33.54 12.91
N VAL A 733 3.90 32.82 13.96
CA VAL A 733 3.53 33.08 15.35
C VAL A 733 4.00 34.48 15.80
N MET A 734 5.24 34.85 15.49
CA MET A 734 5.82 36.15 15.86
C MET A 734 5.07 37.32 15.20
N ILE A 735 4.78 37.23 13.90
CA ILE A 735 4.00 38.23 13.16
C ILE A 735 2.60 38.35 13.74
N ALA A 736 1.92 37.24 14.02
CA ALA A 736 0.58 37.26 14.62
C ALA A 736 0.59 37.93 16.01
N TYR A 737 1.54 37.55 16.87
CA TYR A 737 1.73 38.16 18.19
C TYR A 737 2.00 39.67 18.09
N LEU A 738 2.95 40.08 17.24
CA LEU A 738 3.31 41.49 17.04
C LEU A 738 2.15 42.30 16.43
N ALA A 739 1.44 41.78 15.44
CA ALA A 739 0.29 42.44 14.83
C ALA A 739 -0.87 42.63 15.84
N ILE A 740 -1.15 41.63 16.69
CA ILE A 740 -2.13 41.73 17.77
C ILE A 740 -1.68 42.74 18.83
N ARG A 741 -0.41 42.67 19.26
CA ARG A 741 0.19 43.63 20.20
C ARG A 741 0.12 45.06 19.66
N GLN A 742 0.39 45.25 18.37
CA GLN A 742 0.29 46.57 17.75
C GLN A 742 -1.16 47.03 17.66
N LYS A 743 -2.12 46.20 17.26
CA LYS A 743 -3.54 46.59 17.27
C LYS A 743 -4.01 47.04 18.66
N ARG A 744 -3.54 46.39 19.73
CA ARG A 744 -3.80 46.78 21.13
C ARG A 744 -3.10 48.08 21.53
N LYS A 745 -1.83 48.27 21.14
CA LYS A 745 -1.04 49.49 21.41
C LYS A 745 -1.62 50.70 20.67
N ASN A 746 -1.84 50.56 19.36
CA ASN A 746 -2.32 51.61 18.49
C ASN A 746 -3.71 52.13 18.91
N LYS A 747 -4.61 51.26 19.40
CA LYS A 747 -5.90 51.69 19.98
C LYS A 747 -5.73 52.62 21.20
N LYS A 748 -4.67 52.44 22.01
CA LYS A 748 -4.33 53.33 23.15
C LYS A 748 -3.56 54.59 22.74
N GLU A 749 -2.83 54.55 21.62
CA GLU A 749 -2.16 55.72 21.05
C GLU A 749 -3.19 56.64 20.35
N GLN A 750 -4.05 56.08 19.50
CA GLN A 750 -5.10 56.82 18.77
C GLN A 750 -6.05 57.60 19.68
N SER A 751 -6.40 57.07 20.86
CA SER A 751 -7.22 57.80 21.84
C SER A 751 -6.53 59.03 22.46
N LYS A 752 -5.23 59.23 22.19
CA LYS A 752 -4.44 60.39 22.61
C LYS A 752 -4.04 61.31 21.44
N LEU A 753 -4.25 60.88 20.19
CA LEU A 753 -3.94 61.66 19.00
C LEU A 753 -5.08 62.66 18.71
N ILE A 754 -5.02 63.81 19.38
CA ILE A 754 -5.80 64.99 18.97
C ILE A 754 -5.23 65.46 17.63
N ALA A 755 -6.08 65.57 16.61
CA ALA A 755 -5.67 66.15 15.34
C ALA A 755 -5.61 67.67 15.47
N ASP A 756 -4.50 68.29 15.05
CA ASP A 756 -4.48 69.70 14.65
C ASP A 756 -4.44 69.77 13.11
N PRO A 757 -5.58 69.83 12.42
CA PRO A 757 -5.65 69.65 10.97
C PRO A 757 -5.41 70.99 10.26
N ARG A 758 -4.15 71.45 10.21
CA ARG A 758 -3.79 72.73 9.55
C ARG A 758 -2.68 72.62 8.51
N ASP A 759 -1.78 71.65 8.61
CA ASP A 759 -0.68 71.52 7.66
C ASP A 759 -1.19 71.13 6.27
N LYS A 760 -0.82 71.93 5.27
CA LYS A 760 -1.17 71.64 3.87
C LYS A 760 -0.56 70.31 3.44
N VAL A 761 -1.35 69.49 2.74
CA VAL A 761 -0.89 68.27 2.07
C VAL A 761 -1.05 68.40 0.55
N SER A 762 -0.01 68.05 -0.23
CA SER A 762 -0.17 67.89 -1.69
C SER A 762 -0.30 66.41 -2.05
N ILE A 763 -1.37 66.04 -2.75
CA ILE A 763 -1.59 64.69 -3.25
C ILE A 763 -1.02 64.60 -4.67
N ILE A 764 0.04 63.81 -4.85
CA ILE A 764 0.75 63.66 -6.12
C ILE A 764 0.21 62.44 -6.87
N ILE A 765 -0.32 62.67 -8.07
CA ILE A 765 -0.96 61.67 -8.92
C ILE A 765 -0.15 61.54 -10.22
N PRO A 766 0.86 60.64 -10.28
CA PRO A 766 1.57 60.32 -11.52
C PRO A 766 0.68 59.44 -12.41
N ALA A 767 0.56 59.79 -13.69
CA ALA A 767 -0.24 59.05 -14.66
C ALA A 767 0.55 58.76 -15.95
N TYR A 768 0.40 57.56 -16.49
CA TYR A 768 0.86 57.21 -17.84
C TYR A 768 -0.06 56.13 -18.43
N ASN A 769 -0.88 56.51 -19.40
CA ASN A 769 -1.89 55.68 -20.03
C ASN A 769 -2.92 55.07 -19.05
N GLU A 770 -3.65 55.94 -18.33
CA GLU A 770 -4.63 55.57 -17.29
C GLU A 770 -6.03 56.16 -17.62
N GLU A 771 -6.37 56.33 -18.91
CA GLU A 771 -7.60 57.00 -19.37
C GLU A 771 -8.92 56.36 -18.85
N VAL A 772 -8.86 55.09 -18.45
CA VAL A 772 -9.99 54.29 -17.95
C VAL A 772 -10.30 54.59 -16.48
N THR A 773 -9.30 54.92 -15.66
CA THR A 773 -9.40 54.95 -14.18
C THR A 773 -9.22 56.35 -13.60
N VAL A 774 -8.44 57.21 -14.27
CA VAL A 774 -7.97 58.50 -13.73
C VAL A 774 -9.10 59.44 -13.27
N LEU A 775 -10.23 59.49 -13.97
CA LEU A 775 -11.36 60.35 -13.59
C LEU A 775 -12.04 59.89 -12.29
N ALA A 776 -12.18 58.58 -12.09
CA ALA A 776 -12.72 58.01 -10.85
C ALA A 776 -11.77 58.25 -9.66
N THR A 777 -10.47 58.15 -9.89
CA THR A 777 -9.43 58.47 -8.91
C THR A 777 -9.48 59.94 -8.48
N ILE A 778 -9.50 60.89 -9.42
CA ILE A 778 -9.60 62.33 -9.09
C ILE A 778 -10.93 62.64 -8.40
N LYS A 779 -12.06 62.10 -8.88
CA LYS A 779 -13.37 62.20 -8.21
C LYS A 779 -13.29 61.74 -6.76
N SER A 780 -12.73 60.56 -6.48
CA SER A 780 -12.56 60.04 -5.11
C SER A 780 -11.71 60.97 -4.24
N LEU A 781 -10.59 61.48 -4.77
CA LEU A 781 -9.67 62.34 -4.03
C LEU A 781 -10.25 63.73 -3.70
N LEU A 782 -11.19 64.25 -4.49
CA LEU A 782 -11.88 65.51 -4.21
C LEU A 782 -12.92 65.41 -3.07
N HIS A 783 -13.33 64.19 -2.68
CA HIS A 783 -14.27 63.93 -1.58
C HIS A 783 -13.57 63.60 -0.25
N LEU A 784 -12.27 63.90 -0.12
CA LEU A 784 -11.52 63.68 1.13
C LEU A 784 -11.91 64.68 2.23
N ASP A 785 -12.21 64.15 3.42
CA ASP A 785 -12.48 64.85 4.67
C ASP A 785 -11.17 65.35 5.30
N TYR A 786 -10.61 66.40 4.69
CA TYR A 786 -9.45 67.13 5.18
C TYR A 786 -9.50 68.60 4.72
N PRO A 787 -9.20 69.59 5.59
CA PRO A 787 -9.41 71.00 5.24
C PRO A 787 -8.37 71.57 4.28
N ALA A 788 -7.08 71.19 4.42
CA ALA A 788 -5.96 71.83 3.73
C ALA A 788 -5.23 70.85 2.78
N TYR A 789 -5.76 70.63 1.58
CA TYR A 789 -5.07 69.83 0.56
C TYR A 789 -5.24 70.35 -0.87
N GLU A 790 -4.29 69.98 -1.74
CA GLU A 790 -4.33 70.16 -3.20
C GLU A 790 -4.00 68.85 -3.92
N LEU A 791 -4.48 68.69 -5.15
CA LEU A 791 -4.12 67.60 -6.06
C LEU A 791 -3.13 68.12 -7.10
N ILE A 792 -1.98 67.45 -7.22
CA ILE A 792 -0.96 67.71 -8.24
C ILE A 792 -0.94 66.50 -9.17
N PHE A 793 -1.57 66.66 -10.32
CA PHE A 793 -1.61 65.64 -11.37
C PHE A 793 -0.41 65.82 -12.31
N VAL A 794 0.32 64.74 -12.58
CA VAL A 794 1.50 64.74 -13.44
C VAL A 794 1.35 63.64 -14.50
N ASP A 795 1.03 64.06 -15.72
CA ASP A 795 1.09 63.21 -16.90
C ASP A 795 2.57 62.98 -17.30
N ASP A 796 3.00 61.72 -17.30
CA ASP A 796 4.33 61.28 -17.73
C ASP A 796 4.36 60.98 -19.23
N GLY A 797 3.77 61.88 -20.03
CA GLY A 797 3.74 61.82 -21.49
C GLY A 797 2.90 60.66 -22.02
N SER A 798 1.64 60.56 -21.56
CA SER A 798 0.70 59.53 -22.01
C SER A 798 0.52 59.54 -23.53
N LYS A 799 0.26 58.36 -24.08
CA LYS A 799 0.00 58.13 -25.52
C LYS A 799 -1.47 57.88 -25.83
N ASP A 800 -2.31 57.82 -24.80
CA ASP A 800 -3.76 57.73 -24.88
C ASP A 800 -4.38 59.09 -24.51
N LYS A 801 -5.69 59.14 -24.21
CA LYS A 801 -6.38 60.40 -23.92
C LYS A 801 -6.27 60.88 -22.47
N THR A 802 -5.41 60.27 -21.64
CA THR A 802 -5.30 60.56 -20.20
C THR A 802 -5.20 62.06 -19.88
N PHE A 803 -4.29 62.81 -20.52
CA PHE A 803 -4.14 64.24 -20.26
C PHE A 803 -5.31 65.08 -20.82
N GLU A 804 -5.83 64.72 -22.01
CA GLU A 804 -6.97 65.39 -22.66
C GLU A 804 -8.22 65.35 -21.76
N ILE A 805 -8.60 64.15 -21.25
CA ILE A 805 -9.80 64.00 -20.44
C ILE A 805 -9.67 64.67 -19.07
N VAL A 806 -8.49 64.62 -18.44
CA VAL A 806 -8.27 65.26 -17.14
C VAL A 806 -8.25 66.78 -17.29
N SER A 807 -7.61 67.32 -18.33
CA SER A 807 -7.62 68.76 -18.62
C SER A 807 -9.02 69.28 -18.91
N LYS A 808 -9.84 68.50 -19.62
CA LYS A 808 -11.23 68.88 -19.94
C LYS A 808 -12.17 68.87 -18.74
N VAL A 809 -11.98 67.97 -17.78
CA VAL A 809 -12.89 67.80 -16.63
C VAL A 809 -12.45 68.60 -15.40
N TYR A 810 -11.14 68.77 -15.19
CA TYR A 810 -10.58 69.33 -13.96
C TYR A 810 -9.59 70.49 -14.15
N GLY A 811 -9.40 70.99 -15.38
CA GLY A 811 -8.46 72.09 -15.67
C GLY A 811 -8.68 73.35 -14.84
N ASP A 812 -9.94 73.73 -14.62
CA ASP A 812 -10.34 74.93 -13.86
C ASP A 812 -10.68 74.64 -12.38
N HIS A 813 -10.49 73.41 -11.90
CA HIS A 813 -10.91 73.04 -10.55
C HIS A 813 -9.93 73.60 -9.49
N PRO A 814 -10.37 74.39 -8.50
CA PRO A 814 -9.48 75.20 -7.64
C PRO A 814 -8.52 74.40 -6.74
N LYS A 815 -8.81 73.11 -6.51
CA LYS A 815 -7.91 72.19 -5.79
C LYS A 815 -6.97 71.38 -6.70
N VAL A 816 -7.06 71.48 -8.03
CA VAL A 816 -6.34 70.62 -8.98
C VAL A 816 -5.31 71.45 -9.75
N ARG A 817 -4.07 70.95 -9.80
CA ARG A 817 -2.97 71.52 -10.60
C ARG A 817 -2.49 70.45 -11.58
N LEU A 818 -2.56 70.75 -12.87
CA LEU A 818 -2.23 69.81 -13.94
C LEU A 818 -0.84 70.11 -14.53
N PHE A 819 -0.04 69.07 -14.73
CA PHE A 819 1.25 69.14 -15.39
C PHE A 819 1.41 67.98 -16.39
N THR A 820 2.20 68.20 -17.43
CA THR A 820 2.66 67.15 -18.36
C THR A 820 4.18 67.27 -18.57
N LYS A 821 4.85 66.15 -18.82
CA LYS A 821 6.30 66.05 -19.07
C LYS A 821 6.60 64.90 -20.03
N PRO A 822 7.75 64.90 -20.74
CA PRO A 822 8.20 63.72 -21.47
C PRO A 822 8.33 62.50 -20.55
N ASN A 823 7.97 61.30 -21.06
CA ASN A 823 7.97 60.07 -20.27
C ASN A 823 9.35 59.78 -19.65
N GLY A 824 9.39 59.65 -18.31
CA GLY A 824 10.58 59.28 -17.54
C GLY A 824 10.34 58.14 -16.55
N GLY A 825 9.16 57.52 -16.58
CA GLY A 825 8.68 56.55 -15.61
C GLY A 825 8.11 57.21 -14.34
N LYS A 826 7.29 56.46 -13.61
CA LYS A 826 6.56 56.92 -12.42
C LYS A 826 7.43 57.67 -11.39
N ALA A 827 8.65 57.22 -11.12
CA ALA A 827 9.58 57.91 -10.21
C ALA A 827 9.95 59.33 -10.68
N SER A 828 10.09 59.55 -12.00
CA SER A 828 10.33 60.87 -12.59
C SER A 828 9.12 61.79 -12.43
N ALA A 829 7.91 61.28 -12.64
CA ALA A 829 6.66 62.02 -12.46
C ALA A 829 6.38 62.36 -10.98
N LEU A 830 6.62 61.43 -10.06
CA LEU A 830 6.53 61.67 -8.61
C LEU A 830 7.48 62.79 -8.17
N ASN A 831 8.76 62.71 -8.53
CA ASN A 831 9.73 63.75 -8.18
C ASN A 831 9.35 65.12 -8.75
N TYR A 832 8.86 65.17 -9.99
CA TYR A 832 8.38 66.41 -10.60
C TYR A 832 7.20 66.99 -9.82
N GLY A 833 6.19 66.19 -9.47
CA GLY A 833 5.06 66.65 -8.66
C GLY A 833 5.46 67.13 -7.26
N ILE A 834 6.42 66.47 -6.62
CA ILE A 834 6.96 66.86 -5.31
C ILE A 834 7.71 68.21 -5.39
N GLN A 835 8.41 68.48 -6.50
CA GLN A 835 9.04 69.77 -6.74
C GLN A 835 8.00 70.90 -6.91
N GLN A 836 6.84 70.62 -7.52
CA GLN A 836 5.73 71.58 -7.66
C GLN A 836 4.93 71.81 -6.37
N SER A 837 5.17 71.01 -5.32
CA SER A 837 4.54 71.12 -4.01
C SER A 837 5.32 72.05 -3.08
N ASN A 838 4.59 72.88 -2.33
CA ASN A 838 5.08 73.65 -1.18
C ASN A 838 4.50 73.15 0.16
N ALA A 839 3.90 71.96 0.17
CA ALA A 839 3.30 71.35 1.35
C ALA A 839 4.36 70.74 2.29
N ALA A 840 4.07 70.71 3.60
CA ALA A 840 4.90 70.02 4.58
C ALA A 840 4.89 68.50 4.36
N PHE A 841 3.71 67.97 3.99
CA PHE A 841 3.49 66.56 3.69
C PHE A 841 3.04 66.35 2.25
N VAL A 842 3.45 65.23 1.66
CA VAL A 842 2.99 64.78 0.34
C VAL A 842 2.37 63.40 0.46
N LEU A 843 1.22 63.21 -0.19
CA LEU A 843 0.59 61.91 -0.38
C LEU A 843 0.88 61.41 -1.79
N CYS A 844 1.57 60.29 -1.94
CA CYS A 844 1.74 59.63 -3.24
C CYS A 844 0.63 58.59 -3.40
N ILE A 845 -0.05 58.61 -4.55
CA ILE A 845 -1.14 57.68 -4.90
C ILE A 845 -1.06 57.28 -6.39
N ASP A 846 -1.31 56.01 -6.69
CA ASP A 846 -1.42 55.52 -8.08
C ASP A 846 -2.73 56.02 -8.74
N ALA A 847 -2.69 56.36 -10.03
CA ALA A 847 -3.83 56.91 -10.78
C ALA A 847 -5.03 55.94 -10.97
N ASP A 848 -4.92 54.70 -10.48
CA ASP A 848 -5.94 53.64 -10.51
C ASP A 848 -6.64 53.41 -9.14
N THR A 849 -6.35 54.24 -8.14
CA THR A 849 -6.67 53.95 -6.74
C THR A 849 -7.62 54.98 -6.13
N GLN A 850 -8.71 54.49 -5.52
CA GLN A 850 -9.69 55.30 -4.79
C GLN A 850 -9.40 55.28 -3.28
N LEU A 851 -9.64 56.39 -2.57
CA LEU A 851 -9.46 56.48 -1.12
C LEU A 851 -10.79 56.51 -0.38
N LYS A 852 -10.82 55.94 0.83
CA LYS A 852 -11.89 56.20 1.79
C LYS A 852 -11.86 57.68 2.20
N THR A 853 -13.03 58.30 2.39
CA THR A 853 -13.20 59.74 2.65
C THR A 853 -12.33 60.28 3.79
N ASP A 854 -12.17 59.53 4.87
CA ASP A 854 -11.34 59.91 6.03
C ASP A 854 -9.86 59.48 5.94
N ALA A 855 -9.43 58.83 4.87
CA ALA A 855 -8.12 58.18 4.79
C ALA A 855 -6.95 59.17 4.94
N LEU A 856 -7.03 60.33 4.28
CA LEU A 856 -6.00 61.37 4.40
C LEU A 856 -5.86 61.85 5.86
N ARG A 857 -6.99 62.10 6.54
CA ARG A 857 -7.02 62.45 7.97
C ARG A 857 -6.44 61.34 8.84
N MET A 858 -6.66 60.06 8.51
CA MET A 858 -6.08 58.92 9.23
C MET A 858 -4.58 58.71 8.95
N LEU A 859 -4.02 59.24 7.86
CA LEU A 859 -2.57 59.26 7.64
C LEU A 859 -1.91 60.40 8.44
N VAL A 860 -2.43 61.63 8.29
CA VAL A 860 -1.77 62.83 8.85
C VAL A 860 -1.65 62.78 10.37
N LYS A 861 -2.63 62.18 11.07
CA LYS A 861 -2.62 61.97 12.53
C LYS A 861 -1.36 61.28 13.09
N TYR A 862 -0.61 60.54 12.29
CA TYR A 862 0.62 59.86 12.74
C TYR A 862 1.87 60.75 12.68
N PHE A 863 1.85 61.93 12.06
CA PHE A 863 3.00 62.85 11.99
C PHE A 863 3.19 63.70 13.26
N ASN A 864 3.03 63.08 14.44
CA ASN A 864 3.13 63.75 15.75
C ASN A 864 4.58 63.97 16.25
N SER A 865 5.58 63.60 15.44
CA SER A 865 7.01 63.76 15.73
C SER A 865 7.78 63.91 14.43
N ASP A 866 8.83 64.74 14.41
CA ASP A 866 9.70 64.94 13.24
C ASP A 866 10.50 63.69 12.87
N GLN A 867 10.64 62.74 13.81
CA GLN A 867 11.21 61.42 13.53
C GLN A 867 10.32 60.55 12.64
N ILE A 868 9.01 60.84 12.52
CA ILE A 868 8.11 60.08 11.66
C ILE A 868 8.15 60.69 10.27
N ALA A 869 8.84 60.02 9.35
CA ALA A 869 9.05 60.49 7.98
C ALA A 869 8.00 59.98 7.00
N ALA A 870 7.39 58.83 7.27
CA ALA A 870 6.38 58.24 6.39
C ALA A 870 5.29 57.47 7.14
N VAL A 871 4.10 57.41 6.55
CA VAL A 871 2.93 56.70 7.05
C VAL A 871 2.30 55.91 5.90
N ALA A 872 2.27 54.58 6.04
CA ALA A 872 1.65 53.67 5.08
C ALA A 872 0.18 53.43 5.43
N GLY A 873 -0.71 53.50 4.43
CA GLY A 873 -2.11 53.09 4.56
C GLY A 873 -2.35 51.61 4.23
N SER A 874 -3.51 51.07 4.64
CA SER A 874 -3.96 49.74 4.25
C SER A 874 -4.51 49.72 2.82
N VAL A 875 -4.08 48.73 2.04
CA VAL A 875 -4.57 48.55 0.66
C VAL A 875 -5.58 47.39 0.65
N LYS A 876 -6.69 47.58 -0.05
CA LYS A 876 -7.71 46.56 -0.33
C LYS A 876 -7.95 46.47 -1.85
N VAL A 877 -8.37 45.30 -2.31
CA VAL A 877 -8.71 45.07 -3.72
C VAL A 877 -10.14 45.57 -3.99
N GLY A 878 -10.32 46.46 -4.97
CA GLY A 878 -11.62 47.04 -5.31
C GLY A 878 -12.47 46.20 -6.27
N ASN A 879 -11.84 45.34 -7.07
CA ASN A 879 -12.47 44.50 -8.11
C ASN A 879 -12.52 43.02 -7.72
N VAL A 880 -12.83 42.67 -6.46
CA VAL A 880 -12.92 41.26 -6.01
C VAL A 880 -14.16 40.59 -6.64
N HIS A 881 -13.97 39.87 -7.75
CA HIS A 881 -15.06 39.24 -8.51
C HIS A 881 -14.70 37.89 -9.17
N ASN A 882 -13.42 37.51 -9.16
CA ASN A 882 -12.92 36.26 -9.75
C ASN A 882 -11.87 35.61 -8.83
N MET A 883 -11.46 34.37 -9.12
CA MET A 883 -10.57 33.62 -8.23
C MET A 883 -9.20 34.30 -8.04
N LEU A 884 -8.63 34.94 -9.06
CA LEU A 884 -7.35 35.64 -8.97
C LEU A 884 -7.44 36.88 -8.07
N THR A 885 -8.49 37.69 -8.24
CA THR A 885 -8.74 38.89 -7.43
C THR A 885 -9.10 38.53 -5.98
N HIS A 886 -9.76 37.40 -5.74
CA HIS A 886 -9.93 36.82 -4.40
C HIS A 886 -8.59 36.41 -3.75
N TRP A 887 -7.72 35.69 -4.46
CA TRP A 887 -6.39 35.30 -3.96
C TRP A 887 -5.50 36.49 -3.64
N GLN A 888 -5.52 37.52 -4.49
CA GLN A 888 -4.78 38.76 -4.25
C GLN A 888 -5.34 39.55 -3.05
N SER A 889 -6.66 39.58 -2.87
CA SER A 889 -7.30 40.18 -1.70
C SER A 889 -6.88 39.48 -0.40
N ILE A 890 -6.88 38.14 -0.38
CA ILE A 890 -6.38 37.34 0.74
C ILE A 890 -4.93 37.71 1.07
N GLU A 891 -4.03 37.75 0.09
CA GLU A 891 -2.62 38.10 0.32
C GLU A 891 -2.44 39.53 0.85
N TYR A 892 -3.20 40.50 0.36
CA TYR A 892 -3.16 41.87 0.88
C TYR A 892 -3.56 41.91 2.36
N ILE A 893 -4.56 41.13 2.77
CA ILE A 893 -5.00 40.99 4.17
C ILE A 893 -3.92 40.28 5.01
N THR A 894 -3.48 39.10 4.58
CA THR A 894 -2.67 38.17 5.40
C THR A 894 -1.17 38.46 5.40
N SER A 895 -0.62 39.04 4.33
CA SER A 895 0.81 39.30 4.20
C SER A 895 1.15 40.78 4.06
N GLN A 896 0.33 41.62 3.41
CA GLN A 896 0.66 43.05 3.31
C GLN A 896 0.21 43.86 4.53
N ASN A 897 -1.05 43.75 4.94
CA ASN A 897 -1.60 44.56 6.03
C ASN A 897 -1.18 44.01 7.40
N MET A 898 -1.13 42.68 7.56
CA MET A 898 -0.70 42.03 8.81
C MET A 898 0.81 42.18 9.06
N ASP A 899 1.69 41.90 8.09
CA ASP A 899 3.14 42.07 8.28
C ASP A 899 3.50 43.53 8.55
N ARG A 900 2.95 44.50 7.79
CA ARG A 900 3.23 45.93 8.03
C ARG A 900 2.79 46.39 9.42
N ARG A 901 1.65 45.88 9.91
CA ARG A 901 1.20 46.13 11.29
C ARG A 901 2.14 45.51 12.33
N ALA A 902 2.74 44.35 12.08
CA ALA A 902 3.78 43.79 12.95
C ALA A 902 5.08 44.61 12.89
N PHE A 903 5.49 45.04 11.69
CA PHE A 903 6.72 45.79 11.44
C PHE A 903 6.72 47.24 11.95
N ASP A 904 5.54 47.84 12.09
CA ASP A 904 5.32 49.15 12.75
C ASP A 904 5.88 49.18 14.19
N LEU A 905 5.75 48.09 14.96
CA LEU A 905 6.30 47.99 16.32
C LEU A 905 7.82 48.07 16.38
N LEU A 906 8.50 47.66 15.31
CA LEU A 906 9.95 47.48 15.23
C LEU A 906 10.60 48.48 14.26
N ASN A 907 9.85 49.46 13.74
CA ASN A 907 10.31 50.38 12.70
C ASN A 907 11.05 49.67 11.53
N MET A 908 10.41 48.66 10.95
CA MET A 908 10.98 47.87 9.85
C MET A 908 10.03 47.68 8.66
N ILE A 909 9.09 48.60 8.48
CA ILE A 909 8.21 48.65 7.30
C ILE A 909 9.05 48.99 6.08
N SER A 910 9.44 47.99 5.29
CA SER A 910 10.35 48.15 4.14
C SER A 910 9.67 48.66 2.85
N VAL A 911 8.34 48.78 2.84
CA VAL A 911 7.56 49.31 1.72
C VAL A 911 6.36 50.13 2.23
N VAL A 912 6.36 51.42 1.94
CA VAL A 912 5.15 52.26 1.94
C VAL A 912 4.53 52.12 0.53
N PRO A 913 3.32 51.59 0.35
CA PRO A 913 2.81 51.23 -0.96
C PRO A 913 2.48 52.47 -1.81
N GLY A 914 2.82 52.45 -3.10
CA GLY A 914 2.48 53.51 -4.05
C GLY A 914 0.98 53.87 -4.14
N ALA A 915 0.08 52.96 -3.73
CA ALA A 915 -1.36 53.18 -3.68
C ALA A 915 -1.81 54.10 -2.51
N ILE A 916 -1.05 54.20 -1.41
CA ILE A 916 -1.38 55.06 -0.25
C ILE A 916 -0.17 55.25 0.66
N GLY A 917 0.66 56.25 0.32
CA GLY A 917 1.85 56.61 1.10
C GLY A 917 1.93 58.10 1.39
N ALA A 918 1.82 58.49 2.65
CA ALA A 918 2.05 59.87 3.09
C ALA A 918 3.49 60.02 3.62
N PHE A 919 4.14 61.14 3.31
CA PHE A 919 5.54 61.39 3.62
C PHE A 919 5.79 62.85 4.01
N ARG A 920 6.80 63.10 4.86
CA ARG A 920 7.39 64.44 5.03
C ARG A 920 8.16 64.82 3.77
N ARG A 921 7.82 65.97 3.18
CA ARG A 921 8.47 66.47 1.96
C ARG A 921 9.97 66.70 2.16
N SER A 922 10.36 67.26 3.30
CA SER A 922 11.76 67.50 3.67
C SER A 922 12.59 66.22 3.63
N VAL A 923 12.12 65.14 4.26
CA VAL A 923 12.84 63.86 4.32
C VAL A 923 12.94 63.20 2.94
N ILE A 924 11.93 63.30 2.08
CA ILE A 924 12.04 62.82 0.68
C ILE A 924 13.19 63.53 -0.04
N VAL A 925 13.27 64.85 0.09
CA VAL A 925 14.34 65.65 -0.55
C VAL A 925 15.70 65.28 0.01
N GLU A 926 15.82 65.14 1.33
CA GLU A 926 17.04 64.75 2.04
C GLU A 926 17.59 63.39 1.58
N VAL A 927 16.73 62.36 1.50
CA VAL A 927 17.17 61.01 1.08
C VAL A 927 17.34 60.87 -0.45
N GLY A 928 17.13 61.94 -1.22
CA GLY A 928 17.39 61.99 -2.67
C GLY A 928 16.22 61.63 -3.59
N GLY A 929 14.98 61.71 -3.13
CA GLY A 929 13.78 61.49 -3.94
C GLY A 929 13.49 60.03 -4.32
N PHE A 930 12.57 59.80 -5.25
CA PHE A 930 12.34 58.49 -5.87
C PHE A 930 13.41 58.24 -6.95
N THR A 931 14.16 57.14 -6.87
CA THR A 931 15.20 56.85 -7.88
C THR A 931 14.67 55.93 -8.99
N THR A 932 15.25 56.05 -10.19
CA THR A 932 14.87 55.29 -11.39
C THR A 932 15.68 54.00 -11.61
N ASP A 933 16.62 53.70 -10.71
CA ASP A 933 17.52 52.55 -10.76
C ASP A 933 16.88 51.23 -10.26
N THR A 934 15.64 51.28 -9.75
CA THR A 934 14.86 50.11 -9.28
C THR A 934 13.45 50.09 -9.88
N LEU A 935 12.83 48.91 -9.98
CA LEU A 935 11.44 48.74 -10.44
C LEU A 935 10.35 48.91 -9.36
N ALA A 936 10.77 49.08 -8.10
CA ALA A 936 9.91 49.31 -6.95
C ALA A 936 10.45 50.56 -6.22
N GLU A 937 10.18 51.72 -6.83
CA GLU A 937 10.64 53.03 -6.40
C GLU A 937 10.20 53.38 -4.97
N ASP A 938 9.05 52.85 -4.57
CA ASP A 938 8.42 52.99 -3.26
C ASP A 938 9.14 52.16 -2.17
N CYS A 939 9.49 50.92 -2.48
CA CYS A 939 10.34 50.08 -1.64
C CYS A 939 11.74 50.69 -1.43
N ASP A 940 12.39 51.16 -2.50
CA ASP A 940 13.72 51.77 -2.40
C ASP A 940 13.73 53.05 -1.55
N LEU A 941 12.76 53.95 -1.77
CA LEU A 941 12.62 55.16 -0.95
C LEU A 941 12.40 54.80 0.52
N THR A 942 11.51 53.84 0.81
CA THR A 942 11.22 53.42 2.18
C THR A 942 12.45 52.85 2.88
N MET A 943 13.23 52.00 2.21
CA MET A 943 14.49 51.48 2.75
C MET A 943 15.53 52.58 3.01
N ARG A 944 15.61 53.61 2.15
CA ARG A 944 16.50 54.77 2.38
C ARG A 944 16.07 55.62 3.56
N ILE A 945 14.76 55.83 3.77
CA ILE A 945 14.22 56.51 4.96
C ILE A 945 14.61 55.76 6.25
N LEU A 946 14.43 54.43 6.28
CA LEU A 946 14.87 53.61 7.43
C LEU A 946 16.39 53.63 7.62
N LYS A 947 17.17 53.60 6.52
CA LYS A 947 18.64 53.68 6.55
C LYS A 947 19.16 55.03 7.06
N ALA A 948 18.40 56.11 6.88
CA ALA A 948 18.67 57.43 7.45
C ALA A 948 18.29 57.56 8.94
N GLY A 949 17.64 56.54 9.53
CA GLY A 949 17.28 56.49 10.95
C GLY A 949 15.86 56.96 11.29
N TYR A 950 15.09 57.39 10.29
CA TYR A 950 13.70 57.83 10.48
C TYR A 950 12.73 56.69 10.76
N THR A 951 11.56 57.05 11.29
CA THR A 951 10.46 56.14 11.58
C THR A 951 9.41 56.11 10.47
N VAL A 952 9.00 54.89 10.09
CA VAL A 952 7.87 54.61 9.19
C VAL A 952 6.75 53.98 10.00
N ARG A 953 5.55 54.59 9.99
CA ARG A 953 4.36 54.11 10.73
C ARG A 953 3.33 53.45 9.81
N ASN A 954 2.44 52.63 10.38
CA ASN A 954 1.31 52.01 9.67
C ASN A 954 -0.05 52.55 10.18
N SER A 955 -0.80 53.25 9.32
CA SER A 955 -2.20 53.59 9.56
C SER A 955 -3.10 52.52 8.95
N ALA A 956 -3.81 51.76 9.79
CA ALA A 956 -4.68 50.69 9.31
C ALA A 956 -6.07 51.19 8.88
N GLU A 957 -6.45 52.35 9.40
CA GLU A 957 -7.74 52.99 9.24
C GLU A 957 -7.79 53.83 7.95
N ALA A 958 -6.63 54.24 7.45
CA ALA A 958 -6.46 54.82 6.12
C ALA A 958 -6.53 53.72 5.05
N ILE A 959 -7.69 53.59 4.39
CA ILE A 959 -7.95 52.53 3.42
C ILE A 959 -7.94 53.08 1.99
N ALA A 960 -7.21 52.40 1.11
CA ALA A 960 -7.21 52.58 -0.34
C ALA A 960 -7.76 51.34 -1.07
N PHE A 961 -8.53 51.55 -2.13
CA PHE A 961 -9.07 50.52 -3.02
C PHE A 961 -8.41 50.62 -4.39
N THR A 962 -7.70 49.57 -4.79
CA THR A 962 -6.93 49.50 -6.06
C THR A 962 -7.40 48.34 -6.94
N GLU A 963 -7.10 48.40 -8.24
CA GLU A 963 -7.44 47.37 -9.22
C GLU A 963 -6.42 46.21 -9.19
N ALA A 964 -6.87 45.01 -8.82
CA ALA A 964 -6.05 43.80 -8.91
C ALA A 964 -6.12 43.19 -10.33
N PRO A 965 -5.02 42.60 -10.84
CA PRO A 965 -5.01 41.93 -12.14
C PRO A 965 -6.06 40.83 -12.36
N ASP A 966 -6.90 41.02 -13.39
CA ASP A 966 -7.95 40.06 -13.78
C ASP A 966 -7.44 38.83 -14.58
N THR A 967 -6.18 38.83 -15.00
CA THR A 967 -5.60 37.71 -15.76
C THR A 967 -4.22 37.32 -15.22
N VAL A 968 -3.89 36.01 -15.33
CA VAL A 968 -2.57 35.48 -14.94
C VAL A 968 -1.42 36.23 -15.65
N LYS A 969 -1.61 36.65 -16.91
CA LYS A 969 -0.62 37.42 -17.67
C LYS A 969 -0.36 38.81 -17.08
N MET A 970 -1.40 39.49 -16.60
CA MET A 970 -1.29 40.79 -15.91
C MET A 970 -0.69 40.62 -14.51
N LEU A 971 -1.16 39.62 -13.76
CA LEU A 971 -0.63 39.26 -12.44
C LEU A 971 0.87 38.97 -12.51
N PHE A 972 1.29 38.16 -13.49
CA PHE A 972 2.70 37.81 -13.69
C PHE A 972 3.58 39.04 -14.00
N LYS A 973 3.08 40.01 -14.80
CA LYS A 973 3.78 41.29 -15.02
C LYS A 973 3.96 42.06 -13.70
N GLN A 974 2.88 42.23 -12.93
CA GLN A 974 2.89 42.94 -11.66
C GLN A 974 3.85 42.28 -10.65
N ARG A 975 3.72 40.95 -10.47
CA ARG A 975 4.50 40.18 -9.50
C ARG A 975 5.97 40.09 -9.88
N PHE A 976 6.29 39.97 -11.17
CA PHE A 976 7.67 40.11 -11.64
C PHE A 976 8.25 41.48 -11.28
N ARG A 977 7.52 42.58 -11.54
CA ARG A 977 7.97 43.94 -11.19
C ARG A 977 8.28 44.06 -9.70
N TRP A 978 7.39 43.57 -8.84
CA TRP A 978 7.53 43.62 -7.39
C TRP A 978 8.70 42.76 -6.89
N SER A 979 8.75 41.47 -7.25
CA SER A 979 9.82 40.58 -6.79
C SER A 979 11.20 40.99 -7.29
N PHE A 980 11.30 41.51 -8.53
CA PHE A 980 12.55 42.04 -9.05
C PHE A 980 12.93 43.37 -8.40
N GLY A 981 11.97 44.27 -8.18
CA GLY A 981 12.16 45.54 -7.49
C GLY A 981 12.63 45.36 -6.05
N VAL A 982 11.99 44.48 -5.26
CA VAL A 982 12.42 44.14 -3.90
C VAL A 982 13.84 43.57 -3.89
N LEU A 983 14.19 42.70 -4.84
CA LEU A 983 15.55 42.16 -4.98
C LEU A 983 16.57 43.26 -5.30
N GLN A 984 16.20 44.25 -6.11
CA GLN A 984 17.03 45.43 -6.41
C GLN A 984 17.22 46.32 -5.17
N SER A 985 16.14 46.71 -4.49
CA SER A 985 16.17 47.56 -3.30
C SER A 985 16.92 46.90 -2.13
N PHE A 986 16.74 45.60 -1.93
CA PHE A 986 17.52 44.80 -0.97
C PHE A 986 19.02 44.84 -1.32
N TRP A 987 19.39 44.58 -2.59
CA TRP A 987 20.80 44.56 -3.00
C TRP A 987 21.46 45.94 -2.90
N LYS A 988 20.71 47.02 -3.20
CA LYS A 988 21.16 48.41 -3.08
C LYS A 988 21.40 48.83 -1.63
N ASN A 989 20.70 48.22 -0.67
CA ASN A 989 20.83 48.48 0.76
C ASN A 989 21.53 47.34 1.54
N LYS A 990 22.21 46.41 0.85
CA LYS A 990 22.79 45.20 1.47
C LYS A 990 23.81 45.44 2.60
N ASP A 991 24.36 46.66 2.68
CA ASP A 991 25.28 47.10 3.74
C ASP A 991 24.61 47.32 5.10
N THR A 992 23.26 47.32 5.16
CA THR A 992 22.50 47.36 6.40
C THR A 992 22.19 45.97 6.97
N LEU A 993 22.40 44.89 6.20
CA LEU A 993 22.10 43.51 6.59
C LEU A 993 22.93 43.09 7.82
N LEU A 994 22.25 42.65 8.88
CA LEU A 994 22.86 42.22 10.17
C LEU A 994 23.76 43.28 10.81
N ASN A 995 23.54 44.56 10.49
CA ASN A 995 24.32 45.67 11.00
C ASN A 995 23.55 46.42 12.10
N PRO A 996 23.99 46.38 13.38
CA PRO A 996 23.26 46.95 14.50
C PRO A 996 23.14 48.48 14.46
N LYS A 997 23.97 49.16 13.65
CA LYS A 997 23.86 50.62 13.40
C LYS A 997 22.48 51.03 12.90
N TYR A 998 21.78 50.15 12.16
CA TYR A 998 20.46 50.40 11.59
C TYR A 998 19.33 49.77 12.40
N GLY A 999 19.57 49.46 13.68
CA GLY A 999 18.59 48.93 14.63
C GLY A 999 17.87 47.68 14.10
N TYR A 1000 16.56 47.60 14.37
CA TYR A 1000 15.72 46.49 13.91
C TYR A 1000 15.59 46.39 12.39
N PHE A 1001 15.72 47.48 11.63
CA PHE A 1001 15.72 47.40 10.16
C PHE A 1001 16.92 46.56 9.67
N GLY A 1002 18.12 46.82 10.19
CA GLY A 1002 19.32 46.05 9.85
C GLY A 1002 19.36 44.64 10.45
N MET A 1003 18.96 44.50 11.73
CA MET A 1003 19.07 43.25 12.48
C MET A 1003 17.90 42.27 12.30
N VAL A 1004 16.72 42.74 11.87
CA VAL A 1004 15.51 41.91 11.74
C VAL A 1004 14.82 42.12 10.38
N GLY A 1005 14.67 43.36 9.92
CA GLY A 1005 14.04 43.72 8.65
C GLY A 1005 14.72 43.09 7.43
N MET A 1006 16.01 43.37 7.27
CA MET A 1006 16.81 42.87 6.15
C MET A 1006 16.98 41.33 6.18
N PRO A 1007 17.28 40.68 7.33
CA PRO A 1007 17.25 39.22 7.44
C PRO A 1007 15.88 38.62 7.12
N ASN A 1008 14.76 39.25 7.53
CA ASN A 1008 13.42 38.77 7.19
C ASN A 1008 13.17 38.77 5.67
N ILE A 1009 13.62 39.80 4.95
CA ILE A 1009 13.53 39.83 3.48
C ILE A 1009 14.39 38.71 2.88
N LEU A 1010 15.66 38.61 3.31
CA LEU A 1010 16.60 37.62 2.79
C LEU A 1010 16.10 36.19 3.00
N ILE A 1011 15.70 35.83 4.22
CA ILE A 1011 15.31 34.46 4.57
C ILE A 1011 13.94 34.13 3.98
N PHE A 1012 12.91 34.93 4.25
CA PHE A 1012 11.52 34.54 3.98
C PHE A 1012 10.99 34.97 2.61
N GLN A 1013 11.57 35.99 1.98
CA GLN A 1013 11.14 36.44 0.64
C GLN A 1013 12.07 35.98 -0.49
N ILE A 1014 13.32 35.59 -0.17
CA ILE A 1014 14.31 35.15 -1.17
C ILE A 1014 14.72 33.69 -0.94
N ILE A 1015 15.34 33.33 0.19
CA ILE A 1015 15.94 31.99 0.38
C ILE A 1015 14.89 30.87 0.46
N LEU A 1016 13.98 30.90 1.43
CA LEU A 1016 13.02 29.81 1.63
C LEU A 1016 12.13 29.54 0.39
N PRO A 1017 11.60 30.55 -0.32
CA PRO A 1017 10.80 30.32 -1.52
C PRO A 1017 11.59 29.75 -2.72
N LEU A 1018 12.93 29.81 -2.72
CA LEU A 1018 13.76 29.14 -3.73
C LEU A 1018 13.89 27.63 -3.48
N PHE A 1019 13.82 27.19 -2.21
CA PHE A 1019 13.86 25.76 -1.85
C PHE A 1019 12.47 25.10 -1.83
N ALA A 1020 11.40 25.87 -1.66
CA ALA A 1020 10.04 25.35 -1.58
C ALA A 1020 9.57 24.45 -2.76
N PRO A 1021 9.99 24.63 -4.04
CA PRO A 1021 9.65 23.70 -5.12
C PRO A 1021 10.20 22.28 -4.92
N LEU A 1022 11.29 22.11 -4.14
CA LEU A 1022 11.87 20.80 -3.87
C LEU A 1022 10.97 19.99 -2.94
N ALA A 1023 10.34 20.63 -1.95
CA ALA A 1023 9.34 20.00 -1.10
C ALA A 1023 8.09 19.55 -1.91
N ASP A 1024 7.64 20.37 -2.85
CA ASP A 1024 6.53 20.02 -3.77
C ASP A 1024 6.89 18.82 -4.66
N LEU A 1025 8.14 18.72 -5.10
CA LEU A 1025 8.64 17.59 -5.88
C LEU A 1025 8.71 16.30 -5.05
N PHE A 1026 9.21 16.35 -3.81
CA PHE A 1026 9.19 15.21 -2.89
C PHE A 1026 7.76 14.75 -2.58
N MET A 1027 6.85 15.69 -2.28
CA MET A 1027 5.43 15.42 -2.09
C MET A 1027 4.84 14.70 -3.31
N LEU A 1028 5.13 15.18 -4.53
CA LEU A 1028 4.67 14.55 -5.76
C LEU A 1028 5.25 13.14 -5.93
N PHE A 1029 6.54 12.92 -5.69
CA PHE A 1029 7.15 11.59 -5.77
C PHE A 1029 6.53 10.61 -4.77
N SER A 1030 6.32 11.00 -3.50
CA SER A 1030 5.66 10.16 -2.50
C SER A 1030 4.21 9.84 -2.87
N LEU A 1031 3.45 10.83 -3.36
CA LEU A 1031 2.06 10.62 -3.82
C LEU A 1031 2.00 9.68 -5.03
N VAL A 1032 2.87 9.87 -6.02
CA VAL A 1032 2.95 9.03 -7.22
C VAL A 1032 3.41 7.61 -6.88
N SER A 1033 4.40 7.45 -5.98
CA SER A 1033 4.84 6.14 -5.51
C SER A 1033 3.72 5.39 -4.76
N GLY A 1034 2.95 6.08 -3.91
CA GLY A 1034 1.78 5.50 -3.25
C GLY A 1034 0.67 5.11 -4.23
N LEU A 1035 0.42 5.94 -5.26
CA LEU A 1035 -0.55 5.65 -6.31
C LEU A 1035 -0.15 4.45 -7.19
N PHE A 1036 1.14 4.27 -7.51
CA PHE A 1036 1.59 3.07 -8.22
C PHE A 1036 1.44 1.81 -7.37
N SER A 1037 1.75 1.90 -6.06
CA SER A 1037 1.52 0.79 -5.11
C SER A 1037 0.05 0.35 -5.06
N LEU A 1038 -0.92 1.25 -5.30
CA LEU A 1038 -2.34 0.89 -5.40
C LEU A 1038 -2.70 0.16 -6.69
N SER A 1039 -2.01 0.43 -7.80
CA SER A 1039 -2.32 -0.19 -9.09
C SER A 1039 -1.88 -1.66 -9.19
N GLU A 1040 -1.00 -2.12 -8.30
CA GLU A 1040 -0.56 -3.53 -8.25
C GLU A 1040 -1.40 -4.39 -7.28
N VAL A 1041 -2.17 -3.77 -6.37
CA VAL A 1041 -3.07 -4.48 -5.43
C VAL A 1041 -4.43 -4.72 -6.09
N ASN A 1042 -4.67 -5.94 -6.56
CA ASN A 1042 -5.90 -6.36 -7.25
C ASN A 1042 -7.13 -6.49 -6.32
N GLY A 1043 -7.55 -5.39 -5.68
CA GLY A 1043 -8.79 -5.34 -4.92
C GLY A 1043 -8.97 -4.04 -4.13
N ILE A 1044 -10.02 -3.26 -4.45
CA ILE A 1044 -10.42 -2.09 -3.66
C ILE A 1044 -11.18 -2.57 -2.41
N SER A 1045 -10.43 -3.00 -1.40
CA SER A 1045 -10.97 -3.31 -0.07
C SER A 1045 -11.00 -2.06 0.81
N TRP A 1046 -11.95 -1.99 1.76
CA TRP A 1046 -11.98 -0.93 2.77
C TRP A 1046 -10.73 -0.91 3.65
N THR A 1047 -10.08 -2.06 3.87
CA THR A 1047 -8.80 -2.16 4.57
C THR A 1047 -7.65 -1.57 3.75
N GLY A 1048 -7.62 -1.75 2.43
CA GLY A 1048 -6.67 -1.08 1.54
C GLY A 1048 -6.85 0.44 1.53
N ILE A 1049 -8.11 0.92 1.50
CA ILE A 1049 -8.41 2.36 1.61
C ILE A 1049 -8.02 2.92 2.98
N ALA A 1050 -8.31 2.21 4.08
CA ALA A 1050 -7.89 2.63 5.41
C ALA A 1050 -6.37 2.66 5.55
N GLY A 1051 -5.69 1.67 4.96
CA GLY A 1051 -4.23 1.61 4.86
C GLY A 1051 -3.64 2.86 4.22
N LEU A 1052 -4.24 3.40 3.15
CA LEU A 1052 -3.76 4.64 2.51
C LEU A 1052 -3.68 5.84 3.44
N PHE A 1053 -4.62 6.00 4.38
CA PHE A 1053 -4.64 7.12 5.31
C PHE A 1053 -3.88 6.84 6.61
N SER A 1054 -3.19 5.68 6.71
CA SER A 1054 -2.35 5.34 7.85
C SER A 1054 -1.16 6.29 7.99
N LEU A 1055 -0.93 6.78 9.21
CA LEU A 1055 0.27 7.55 9.55
C LEU A 1055 1.55 6.70 9.56
N HIS A 1056 1.45 5.39 9.32
CA HIS A 1056 2.61 4.49 9.24
C HIS A 1056 3.13 4.31 7.81
N ASN A 1057 2.45 4.82 6.78
CA ASN A 1057 2.96 4.83 5.40
C ASN A 1057 3.27 6.25 4.89
N GLY A 1058 4.17 6.33 3.90
CA GLY A 1058 4.62 7.62 3.36
C GLY A 1058 3.53 8.44 2.65
N PHE A 1059 2.45 7.80 2.18
CA PHE A 1059 1.34 8.46 1.50
C PHE A 1059 0.41 9.17 2.50
N GLY A 1060 -0.05 8.45 3.53
CA GLY A 1060 -0.90 8.95 4.59
C GLY A 1060 -0.22 10.02 5.45
N GLN A 1061 1.07 9.84 5.76
CA GLN A 1061 1.89 10.89 6.40
C GLN A 1061 1.89 12.19 5.60
N VAL A 1062 2.17 12.12 4.29
CA VAL A 1062 2.22 13.30 3.42
C VAL A 1062 0.87 14.02 3.35
N ILE A 1063 -0.23 13.25 3.23
CA ILE A 1063 -1.59 13.81 3.23
C ILE A 1063 -1.92 14.47 4.57
N PHE A 1064 -1.60 13.82 5.69
CA PHE A 1064 -1.83 14.36 7.03
C PHE A 1064 -1.07 15.68 7.26
N TYR A 1065 0.24 15.71 6.98
CA TYR A 1065 1.03 16.92 7.12
C TYR A 1065 0.58 18.04 6.17
N TYR A 1066 0.09 17.70 4.97
CA TYR A 1066 -0.50 18.68 4.06
C TYR A 1066 -1.78 19.31 4.63
N PHE A 1067 -2.71 18.50 5.14
CA PHE A 1067 -3.93 19.03 5.79
C PHE A 1067 -3.61 19.83 7.06
N LEU A 1068 -2.66 19.39 7.87
CA LEU A 1068 -2.19 20.13 9.05
C LEU A 1068 -1.62 21.50 8.66
N PHE A 1069 -0.79 21.56 7.61
CA PHE A 1069 -0.23 22.81 7.09
C PHE A 1069 -1.33 23.76 6.59
N VAL A 1070 -2.30 23.26 5.82
CA VAL A 1070 -3.45 24.06 5.33
C VAL A 1070 -4.32 24.56 6.50
N PHE A 1071 -4.54 23.73 7.53
CA PHE A 1071 -5.29 24.13 8.73
C PHE A 1071 -4.59 25.27 9.48
N VAL A 1072 -3.28 25.15 9.73
CA VAL A 1072 -2.47 26.19 10.38
C VAL A 1072 -2.52 27.51 9.60
N ASP A 1073 -2.42 27.44 8.27
CA ASP A 1073 -2.50 28.59 7.39
C ASP A 1073 -3.89 29.28 7.43
N ILE A 1074 -4.98 28.50 7.38
CA ILE A 1074 -6.35 29.02 7.53
C ILE A 1074 -6.56 29.67 8.90
N PHE A 1075 -6.00 29.09 9.97
CA PHE A 1075 -6.08 29.66 11.32
C PHE A 1075 -5.41 31.04 11.40
N PHE A 1076 -4.18 31.18 10.91
CA PHE A 1076 -3.49 32.48 10.88
C PHE A 1076 -4.14 33.50 9.94
N ALA A 1077 -4.63 33.07 8.78
CA ALA A 1077 -5.42 33.91 7.90
C ALA A 1077 -6.73 34.39 8.57
N GLY A 1078 -7.38 33.54 9.36
CA GLY A 1078 -8.55 33.91 10.18
C GLY A 1078 -8.24 35.03 11.18
N ILE A 1079 -7.05 35.04 11.80
CA ILE A 1079 -6.61 36.14 12.66
C ILE A 1079 -6.53 37.45 11.85
N ALA A 1080 -5.90 37.43 10.67
CA ALA A 1080 -5.80 38.60 9.79
C ALA A 1080 -7.19 39.12 9.35
N PHE A 1081 -8.08 38.21 8.92
CA PHE A 1081 -9.45 38.54 8.52
C PHE A 1081 -10.26 39.18 9.66
N ARG A 1082 -10.17 38.63 10.89
CA ARG A 1082 -10.77 39.23 12.09
C ARG A 1082 -10.17 40.60 12.41
N MET A 1083 -8.91 40.84 12.06
CA MET A 1083 -8.24 42.11 12.30
C MET A 1083 -8.66 43.21 11.31
N GLU A 1084 -8.93 42.85 10.04
CA GLU A 1084 -9.32 43.77 8.96
C GLU A 1084 -10.85 43.88 8.73
N GLY A 1085 -11.66 43.14 9.49
CA GLY A 1085 -13.12 43.16 9.42
C GLY A 1085 -13.71 42.35 8.25
N GLU A 1086 -12.95 41.38 7.73
CA GLU A 1086 -13.26 40.68 6.48
C GLU A 1086 -14.10 39.41 6.67
N LYS A 1087 -14.85 39.05 5.63
CA LYS A 1087 -15.81 37.92 5.70
C LYS A 1087 -15.07 36.57 5.69
N MET A 1088 -15.10 35.85 6.82
CA MET A 1088 -14.43 34.56 7.02
C MET A 1088 -14.73 33.51 5.93
N LYS A 1089 -15.92 33.53 5.32
CA LYS A 1089 -16.26 32.61 4.22
C LYS A 1089 -15.30 32.68 3.02
N ASN A 1090 -14.61 33.81 2.83
CA ASN A 1090 -13.63 33.96 1.76
C ASN A 1090 -12.35 33.15 2.00
N LEU A 1091 -12.10 32.64 3.21
CA LEU A 1091 -10.98 31.75 3.51
C LEU A 1091 -11.03 30.43 2.72
N ILE A 1092 -12.20 30.03 2.21
CA ILE A 1092 -12.33 28.85 1.33
C ILE A 1092 -11.42 28.92 0.09
N TYR A 1093 -11.14 30.13 -0.41
CA TYR A 1093 -10.26 30.32 -1.56
C TYR A 1093 -8.78 30.06 -1.25
N LEU A 1094 -8.36 29.96 0.02
CA LEU A 1094 -7.00 29.54 0.39
C LEU A 1094 -6.67 28.13 -0.09
N PHE A 1095 -7.64 27.21 -0.03
CA PHE A 1095 -7.42 25.81 -0.43
C PHE A 1095 -6.92 25.69 -1.88
N PRO A 1096 -7.63 26.20 -2.91
CA PRO A 1096 -7.10 26.20 -4.27
C PRO A 1096 -5.92 27.18 -4.45
N GLN A 1097 -5.76 28.21 -3.61
CA GLN A 1097 -4.59 29.11 -3.68
C GLN A 1097 -3.28 28.33 -3.51
N ARG A 1098 -3.24 27.34 -2.61
CA ARG A 1098 -2.02 26.57 -2.29
C ARG A 1098 -1.53 25.66 -3.44
N PHE A 1099 -2.43 25.26 -4.34
CA PHE A 1099 -2.11 24.41 -5.52
C PHE A 1099 -1.69 25.19 -6.77
N PHE A 1100 -2.03 26.48 -6.89
CA PHE A 1100 -1.79 27.27 -8.11
C PHE A 1100 -1.00 28.57 -7.90
N TRP A 1101 -1.33 29.34 -6.87
CA TRP A 1101 -0.72 30.65 -6.63
C TRP A 1101 0.76 30.54 -6.27
N ARG A 1102 1.09 29.55 -5.43
CA ARG A 1102 2.44 29.35 -4.92
C ARG A 1102 3.42 28.98 -6.04
N GLN A 1103 3.00 28.13 -6.96
CA GLN A 1103 3.76 27.68 -8.13
C GLN A 1103 3.95 28.81 -9.14
N LEU A 1104 2.95 29.68 -9.32
CA LEU A 1104 3.11 30.93 -10.07
C LEU A 1104 4.15 31.86 -9.41
N MET A 1105 4.16 31.99 -8.08
CA MET A 1105 5.15 32.81 -7.37
C MET A 1105 6.56 32.23 -7.45
N TYR A 1106 6.73 30.90 -7.47
CA TYR A 1106 8.03 30.28 -7.77
C TYR A 1106 8.55 30.74 -9.14
N PHE A 1107 7.74 30.59 -10.20
CA PHE A 1107 8.16 30.99 -11.55
C PHE A 1107 8.50 32.49 -11.65
N VAL A 1108 7.76 33.35 -10.94
CA VAL A 1108 8.09 34.79 -10.77
C VAL A 1108 9.47 34.97 -10.14
N LEU A 1109 9.73 34.37 -8.97
CA LEU A 1109 10.98 34.55 -8.24
C LEU A 1109 12.19 34.01 -9.00
N PHE A 1110 12.10 32.78 -9.53
CA PHE A 1110 13.18 32.19 -10.33
C PHE A 1110 13.49 33.04 -11.57
N LYS A 1111 12.47 33.60 -12.25
CA LYS A 1111 12.68 34.54 -13.36
C LYS A 1111 13.36 35.83 -12.90
N SER A 1112 12.98 36.39 -11.75
CA SER A 1112 13.60 37.60 -11.17
C SER A 1112 15.07 37.38 -10.83
N VAL A 1113 15.40 36.29 -10.13
CA VAL A 1113 16.78 35.89 -9.82
C VAL A 1113 17.57 35.65 -11.11
N ARG A 1114 17.02 34.94 -12.09
CA ARG A 1114 17.67 34.72 -13.40
C ARG A 1114 17.98 36.04 -14.12
N LYS A 1115 17.04 36.99 -14.14
CA LYS A 1115 17.27 38.33 -14.73
C LYS A 1115 18.35 39.11 -13.98
N ALA A 1116 18.38 39.03 -12.64
CA ALA A 1116 19.36 39.74 -11.82
C ALA A 1116 20.79 39.20 -12.03
N ILE A 1117 20.93 37.88 -12.14
CA ILE A 1117 22.20 37.21 -12.45
C ILE A 1117 22.68 37.59 -13.86
N LYS A 1118 21.78 37.65 -14.84
CA LYS A 1118 22.11 38.09 -16.20
C LYS A 1118 22.41 39.58 -16.34
N GLY A 1119 21.80 40.42 -15.51
CA GLY A 1119 21.83 41.87 -15.65
C GLY A 1119 21.08 42.40 -16.88
N GLU A 1120 20.04 41.69 -17.33
CA GLU A 1120 19.11 42.15 -18.37
C GLU A 1120 18.32 43.36 -17.85
N LEU A 1121 18.34 44.49 -18.58
CA LEU A 1121 17.47 45.64 -18.28
C LEU A 1121 15.98 45.22 -18.35
N ASN A 1122 15.14 45.89 -17.56
CA ASN A 1122 13.70 45.70 -17.62
C ASN A 1122 12.98 47.05 -17.51
N THR A 1123 12.01 47.30 -18.37
CA THR A 1123 11.18 48.51 -18.32
C THR A 1123 9.95 48.29 -17.44
N TRP A 1124 9.34 49.37 -16.97
CA TRP A 1124 8.17 49.36 -16.06
C TRP A 1124 6.99 48.57 -16.65
N GLY A 1125 6.65 48.88 -17.92
CA GLY A 1125 5.67 48.16 -18.74
C GLY A 1125 4.22 48.42 -18.35
N THR A 1126 3.36 48.73 -19.32
CA THR A 1126 1.94 49.02 -19.04
C THR A 1126 1.14 47.76 -18.68
N LEU A 1127 0.25 47.92 -17.70
CA LEU A 1127 -0.86 47.02 -17.41
C LEU A 1127 -2.11 47.61 -18.07
N LYS A 1128 -2.91 46.79 -18.76
CA LYS A 1128 -4.18 47.24 -19.34
C LYS A 1128 -5.22 47.21 -18.22
N ARG A 1129 -5.81 48.35 -17.88
CA ARG A 1129 -6.87 48.45 -16.85
C ARG A 1129 -8.22 47.97 -17.36
N THR A 1130 -9.08 47.53 -16.45
CA THR A 1130 -10.45 47.12 -16.75
C THR A 1130 -11.49 48.11 -16.20
N GLY A 1131 -11.13 48.98 -15.26
CA GLY A 1131 -12.07 49.92 -14.62
C GLY A 1131 -13.00 49.25 -13.61
N GLY A 1132 -12.69 48.02 -13.19
CA GLY A 1132 -13.57 47.17 -12.37
C GLY A 1132 -13.66 47.54 -10.88
N VAL A 1133 -13.03 48.62 -10.45
CA VAL A 1133 -13.09 49.11 -9.06
C VAL A 1133 -14.46 49.73 -8.81
N LYS A 1134 -15.28 49.08 -7.98
CA LYS A 1134 -16.59 49.63 -7.56
C LYS A 1134 -16.39 50.98 -6.88
N GLU A 1135 -17.24 51.96 -7.19
CA GLU A 1135 -17.23 53.24 -6.48
C GLU A 1135 -17.32 52.99 -4.96
N VAL A 1136 -16.39 53.60 -4.22
CA VAL A 1136 -16.43 53.55 -2.75
C VAL A 1136 -17.72 54.20 -2.31
N ALA A 1137 -18.60 53.43 -1.66
CA ALA A 1137 -19.88 53.91 -1.17
C ALA A 1137 -19.65 55.16 -0.31
N MET A 1138 -20.13 56.30 -0.82
CA MET A 1138 -20.05 57.56 -0.10
C MET A 1138 -20.99 57.45 1.09
N SER A 1139 -20.44 57.64 2.30
CA SER A 1139 -21.26 57.84 3.48
C SER A 1139 -21.96 59.19 3.35
N GLU A 1140 -23.29 59.18 3.30
CA GLU A 1140 -24.13 60.34 3.63
C GLU A 1140 -23.82 60.84 5.05
#